data_AF-A0A7C4DV81-F1
#
_entry.id   AF-A0A7C4DV81-F1
#
_cell.length_a   1.000
_cell.length_b   1.000
_cell.length_c   1.000
_cell.angle_alpha   90.00
_cell.angle_beta   90.00
_cell.angle_gamma   90.00
#
_symmetry.space_group_name_H-M   'P 1'
#
loop_
_entity.id
_entity.type
_entity.pdbx_description
1 polymer ?
#
loop_
_entity_poly.entity_id
_entity_poly.type
_entity_poly.pdbx_seq_one_letter_code
_entity_poly.pdbx_strand_id
1 'polypeptide(L)'
;MLVVMFTLMVKTGKLLLKILFSALAFTLLLFMMASIPLGFWLFFFTLSETYTFKSNLLIEFLNLYVEINAGLLFTMLSLVYILCFLVSFRRSLIYKGFREFFRGELSVWLIRDPLFAASFLSCLAYLTSKIIHLIEETYGIPVGQAPISKDPIVALLQFSVSPLVEEAVFRILPIGVFSATYLTSLKLNEYNVSWREKMKLSFSVLISPESGKRIANLKTITEYGFLRGVNSSEWLMLILTSVLFSLSHYAPPTTWGIGKFFSAFIQGLIMGLAYLAYGFQTPIIIHWFLNYYLYALNLSSYIYPQLTFLNGLNIHMTTILGALSLITIILLGVRSILKNHFLNTKIFLRFYGAIISRIKTEYKRAGVFRRVTFKSFNFATLLLTLSFLIIRLLIVNFPGPEHGEKYYETGFVFDEVHYVKAARLLLEGKSTNHEHPPLVKILIMVGITIFGDNPLGWRFFSILFSSLSISLLYLLMLSLTKSRIASFSSALLFSFDIMAFNIGQIGMLDGAALTFVLAASIMLVKEKYDSSGLLFGLALLCKLSSIFSLGVVPFLLAKEIFKERKLRMKTVFEWFTLSMRIILMALIILLVGLWAYDIAYGVFSGNPLNHLNYMFSYHSVLQYDDPERVILPLKWINPLDPFPPIPYYISKVTEIVNGSLREHYLIAYYGIYTPLWWSIWLIMPVSLIEIVRRKGLAELFILLWITSNFIPYVILAYVSRRWVYPFYFCTTLPGLYMGISQCLAYSKKLRALLVSLVSLQIVWFILWFPIRPIL
;
A
#
# COMPACT_ATOMS: atom_id res chain seq x y z
N MET A 1 50.18 25.98 26.51
CA MET A 1 50.00 24.90 27.51
C MET A 1 48.52 24.58 27.78
N LEU A 2 47.67 25.57 28.11
CA LEU A 2 46.22 25.39 28.34
C LEU A 2 45.43 24.78 27.15
N VAL A 3 45.72 25.18 25.91
CA VAL A 3 45.10 24.60 24.70
C VAL A 3 45.51 23.12 24.53
N VAL A 4 46.76 22.78 24.85
CA VAL A 4 47.28 21.41 24.79
C VAL A 4 46.63 20.56 25.89
N MET A 5 46.52 21.07 27.12
CA MET A 5 45.80 20.42 28.22
C MET A 5 44.30 20.24 27.92
N PHE A 6 43.62 21.24 27.36
CA PHE A 6 42.21 21.15 26.98
C PHE A 6 41.99 20.14 25.85
N THR A 7 42.88 20.11 24.85
CA THR A 7 42.84 19.12 23.76
C THR A 7 43.14 17.71 24.28
N LEU A 8 44.05 17.58 25.26
CA LEU A 8 44.33 16.33 25.97
C LEU A 8 43.14 15.90 26.82
N MET A 9 42.51 16.77 27.61
CA MET A 9 41.30 16.49 28.41
C MET A 9 40.11 16.07 27.53
N VAL A 10 39.91 16.73 26.38
CA VAL A 10 38.85 16.35 25.43
C VAL A 10 39.18 15.02 24.74
N LYS A 11 40.46 14.73 24.45
CA LYS A 11 40.89 13.43 23.91
C LYS A 11 40.79 12.30 24.95
N THR A 12 41.21 12.53 26.19
CA THR A 12 41.15 11.56 27.29
C THR A 12 39.72 11.32 27.73
N GLY A 13 38.87 12.36 27.80
CA GLY A 13 37.44 12.22 28.06
C GLY A 13 36.71 11.43 26.96
N LYS A 14 37.03 11.69 25.68
CA LYS A 14 36.52 10.87 24.55
C LYS A 14 37.02 9.43 24.59
N LEU A 15 38.26 9.20 25.03
CA LEU A 15 38.83 7.86 25.15
C LEU A 15 38.19 7.09 26.33
N LEU A 16 38.01 7.75 27.48
CA LEU A 16 37.35 7.18 28.66
C LEU A 16 35.90 6.79 28.35
N LEU A 17 35.16 7.67 27.66
CA LEU A 17 33.79 7.39 27.22
C LEU A 17 33.74 6.21 26.24
N LYS A 18 34.71 6.12 25.31
CA LYS A 18 34.84 4.96 24.42
C LYS A 18 35.08 3.66 25.19
N ILE A 19 36.00 3.68 26.16
CA ILE A 19 36.34 2.51 26.97
C ILE A 19 35.14 2.05 27.80
N LEU A 20 34.45 2.98 28.47
CA LEU A 20 33.26 2.67 29.26
C LEU A 20 32.13 2.12 28.38
N PHE A 21 31.92 2.70 27.20
CA PHE A 21 30.92 2.24 26.23
C PHE A 21 31.24 0.82 25.72
N SER A 22 32.49 0.57 25.34
CA SER A 22 32.95 -0.73 24.88
C SER A 22 32.91 -1.79 25.98
N ALA A 23 33.27 -1.43 27.23
CA ALA A 23 33.19 -2.31 28.38
C ALA A 23 31.74 -2.70 28.67
N LEU A 24 30.81 -1.74 28.67
CA LEU A 24 29.39 -1.99 28.86
C LEU A 24 28.82 -2.93 27.78
N ALA A 25 29.13 -2.67 26.51
CA ALA A 25 28.69 -3.51 25.39
C ALA A 25 29.28 -4.93 25.45
N PHE A 26 30.54 -5.05 25.87
CA PHE A 26 31.21 -6.34 26.04
C PHE A 26 30.63 -7.14 27.21
N THR A 27 30.41 -6.51 28.37
CA THR A 27 29.76 -7.15 29.52
C THR A 27 28.37 -7.64 29.14
N LEU A 28 27.57 -6.84 28.43
CA LEU A 28 26.24 -7.24 27.99
C LEU A 28 26.29 -8.40 26.97
N LEU A 29 27.30 -8.44 26.10
CA LEU A 29 27.53 -9.59 25.22
C LEU A 29 27.80 -10.88 26.01
N LEU A 30 28.58 -10.81 27.10
CA LEU A 30 28.82 -11.95 27.98
C LEU A 30 27.52 -12.42 28.65
N PHE A 31 26.69 -11.50 29.12
CA PHE A 31 25.37 -11.85 29.66
C PHE A 31 24.48 -12.53 28.60
N MET A 32 24.47 -12.01 27.37
CA MET A 32 23.76 -12.64 26.25
C MET A 32 24.26 -14.08 26.04
N MET A 33 25.55 -14.29 25.89
CA MET A 33 26.11 -15.63 25.68
C MET A 33 25.83 -16.57 26.87
N ALA A 34 25.89 -16.08 28.11
CA ALA A 34 25.60 -16.85 29.33
C ALA A 34 24.12 -17.24 29.47
N SER A 35 23.20 -16.54 28.83
CA SER A 35 21.78 -16.89 28.87
C SER A 35 21.44 -18.20 28.15
N ILE A 36 22.27 -18.61 27.17
CA ILE A 36 22.07 -19.87 26.44
C ILE A 36 22.21 -21.08 27.38
N PRO A 37 23.34 -21.28 28.09
CA PRO A 37 23.46 -22.37 29.06
C PRO A 37 22.46 -22.21 30.23
N LEU A 38 22.11 -20.98 30.62
CA LEU A 38 21.06 -20.75 31.61
C LEU A 38 19.69 -21.28 31.14
N GLY A 39 19.30 -21.01 29.90
CA GLY A 39 18.04 -21.54 29.37
C GLY A 39 18.05 -23.05 29.19
N PHE A 40 19.20 -23.66 28.85
CA PHE A 40 19.36 -25.12 28.92
C PHE A 40 19.13 -25.65 30.34
N TRP A 41 19.72 -25.00 31.34
CA TRP A 41 19.54 -25.38 32.74
C TRP A 41 18.07 -25.34 33.13
N LEU A 42 17.40 -24.21 32.86
CA LEU A 42 15.97 -24.04 33.13
C LEU A 42 15.11 -25.09 32.41
N PHE A 43 15.37 -25.35 31.12
CA PHE A 43 14.56 -26.24 30.29
C PHE A 43 14.69 -27.71 30.69
N PHE A 44 15.92 -28.20 30.92
CA PHE A 44 16.20 -29.62 31.11
C PHE A 44 16.24 -30.08 32.55
N PHE A 45 16.55 -29.19 33.51
CA PHE A 45 16.79 -29.58 34.89
C PHE A 45 15.78 -28.97 35.86
N THR A 46 15.28 -27.76 35.61
CA THR A 46 14.35 -27.11 36.56
C THR A 46 12.90 -27.34 36.18
N LEU A 47 12.51 -26.97 34.96
CA LEU A 47 11.11 -26.99 34.54
C LEU A 47 10.65 -28.41 34.18
N SER A 48 11.58 -29.28 33.77
CA SER A 48 11.33 -30.67 33.41
C SER A 48 10.87 -31.54 34.59
N GLU A 49 11.14 -31.12 35.82
CA GLU A 49 10.66 -31.79 37.05
C GLU A 49 9.16 -31.57 37.27
N THR A 50 8.60 -30.48 36.72
CA THR A 50 7.19 -30.08 36.89
C THR A 50 6.34 -30.27 35.64
N TYR A 51 6.95 -30.28 34.45
CA TYR A 51 6.25 -30.43 33.15
C TYR A 51 6.96 -31.49 32.29
N THR A 52 6.22 -32.49 31.78
CA THR A 52 6.82 -33.64 31.08
C THR A 52 7.36 -33.27 29.69
N PHE A 53 8.67 -33.35 29.55
CA PHE A 53 9.45 -33.17 28.31
C PHE A 53 9.18 -34.20 27.19
N LYS A 54 8.52 -35.33 27.50
CA LYS A 54 8.26 -36.44 26.57
C LYS A 54 7.14 -36.17 25.56
N SER A 55 6.49 -35.00 25.58
CA SER A 55 5.46 -34.68 24.59
C SER A 55 6.11 -34.48 23.21
N ASN A 56 5.71 -35.30 22.24
CA ASN A 56 5.91 -34.97 20.84
C ASN A 56 5.11 -33.68 20.57
N LEU A 57 5.80 -32.63 20.13
CA LEU A 57 5.14 -31.41 19.73
C LEU A 57 4.79 -31.52 18.25
N LEU A 58 3.51 -31.35 17.98
CA LEU A 58 2.97 -31.20 16.63
C LEU A 58 3.24 -29.76 16.19
N ILE A 59 4.28 -29.59 15.37
CA ILE A 59 4.67 -28.28 14.86
C ILE A 59 4.13 -28.16 13.45
N GLU A 60 3.33 -27.11 13.22
CA GLU A 60 2.84 -26.74 11.91
C GLU A 60 3.88 -25.86 11.21
N PHE A 61 4.40 -26.34 10.08
CA PHE A 61 5.27 -25.57 9.20
C PHE A 61 4.73 -25.65 7.77
N LEU A 62 4.25 -24.54 7.22
CA LEU A 62 3.64 -24.49 5.88
C LEU A 62 2.51 -25.53 5.68
N ASN A 63 1.62 -25.67 6.68
CA ASN A 63 0.56 -26.69 6.75
C ASN A 63 1.06 -28.15 6.76
N LEU A 64 2.35 -28.39 7.01
CA LEU A 64 2.87 -29.73 7.30
C LEU A 64 3.04 -29.89 8.79
N TYR A 65 2.48 -30.98 9.30
CA TYR A 65 2.53 -31.35 10.70
C TYR A 65 3.70 -32.30 10.92
N VAL A 66 4.70 -31.86 11.68
CA VAL A 66 5.86 -32.69 12.05
C VAL A 66 5.86 -32.89 13.55
N GLU A 67 5.86 -34.15 13.99
CA GLU A 67 6.09 -34.50 15.38
C GLU A 67 7.58 -34.44 15.69
N ILE A 68 7.98 -33.54 16.59
CA ILE A 68 9.38 -33.39 17.00
C ILE A 68 9.45 -33.40 18.52
N ASN A 69 10.48 -34.09 19.05
CA ASN A 69 10.79 -34.05 20.46
C ASN A 69 11.18 -32.62 20.90
N ALA A 70 10.49 -32.09 21.92
CA ALA A 70 10.59 -30.70 22.34
C ALA A 70 12.01 -30.25 22.67
N GLY A 71 12.82 -31.05 23.39
CA GLY A 71 14.18 -30.62 23.69
C GLY A 71 15.25 -31.07 22.74
N LEU A 72 15.01 -32.06 21.87
CA LEU A 72 15.84 -32.19 20.68
C LEU A 72 15.76 -30.89 19.87
N LEU A 73 14.54 -30.39 19.64
CA LEU A 73 14.32 -29.11 18.97
C LEU A 73 14.99 -27.96 19.73
N PHE A 74 14.76 -27.83 21.04
CA PHE A 74 15.40 -26.78 21.86
C PHE A 74 16.94 -26.81 21.77
N THR A 75 17.53 -28.00 21.79
CA THR A 75 18.98 -28.18 21.65
C THR A 75 19.47 -27.72 20.28
N MET A 76 18.78 -28.11 19.21
CA MET A 76 19.11 -27.69 17.85
C MET A 76 19.02 -26.17 17.69
N LEU A 77 17.95 -25.54 18.21
CA LEU A 77 17.78 -24.08 18.17
C LEU A 77 18.91 -23.37 18.92
N SER A 78 19.27 -23.86 20.10
CA SER A 78 20.36 -23.29 20.90
C SER A 78 21.73 -23.39 20.20
N LEU A 79 21.99 -24.49 19.50
CA LEU A 79 23.18 -24.64 18.65
C LEU A 79 23.19 -23.61 17.50
N VAL A 80 22.03 -23.33 16.88
CA VAL A 80 21.92 -22.28 15.85
C VAL A 80 22.28 -20.91 16.42
N TYR A 81 21.83 -20.58 17.64
CA TYR A 81 22.19 -19.31 18.29
C TYR A 81 23.69 -19.22 18.59
N ILE A 82 24.30 -20.28 19.11
CA ILE A 82 25.76 -20.36 19.32
C ILE A 82 26.50 -20.14 18.00
N LEU A 83 26.07 -20.79 16.92
CA LEU A 83 26.65 -20.61 15.58
C LEU A 83 26.51 -19.15 15.09
N CYS A 84 25.38 -18.49 15.34
CA CYS A 84 25.20 -17.07 14.98
C CYS A 84 26.20 -16.16 15.71
N PHE A 85 26.44 -16.39 17.00
CA PHE A 85 27.48 -15.66 17.75
C PHE A 85 28.88 -15.97 17.22
N LEU A 86 29.20 -17.24 16.92
CA LEU A 86 30.50 -17.62 16.36
C LEU A 86 30.74 -17.01 14.97
N VAL A 87 29.73 -16.96 14.11
CA VAL A 87 29.80 -16.29 12.80
C VAL A 87 30.02 -14.79 12.97
N SER A 88 29.30 -14.16 13.91
CA SER A 88 29.48 -12.73 14.23
C SER A 88 30.88 -12.46 14.76
N PHE A 89 31.39 -13.32 15.65
CA PHE A 89 32.74 -13.22 16.20
C PHE A 89 33.83 -13.37 15.12
N ARG A 90 33.72 -14.36 14.22
CA ARG A 90 34.66 -14.54 13.09
C ARG A 90 34.69 -13.34 12.13
N ARG A 91 33.58 -12.59 12.05
CA ARG A 91 33.48 -11.37 11.24
C ARG A 91 33.84 -10.09 12.01
N SER A 92 34.09 -10.18 13.31
CA SER A 92 34.44 -9.04 14.17
C SER A 92 35.81 -8.45 13.84
N LEU A 93 35.99 -7.17 14.18
CA LEU A 93 37.27 -6.46 14.10
C LEU A 93 38.23 -6.95 15.20
N ILE A 94 37.71 -7.39 16.35
CA ILE A 94 38.54 -8.00 17.42
C ILE A 94 39.30 -9.21 16.87
N TYR A 95 38.64 -10.04 16.08
CA TYR A 95 39.27 -11.20 15.44
C TYR A 95 40.37 -10.82 14.44
N LYS A 96 40.25 -9.65 13.78
CA LYS A 96 41.24 -9.14 12.81
C LYS A 96 42.43 -8.42 13.47
N GLY A 97 42.29 -8.01 14.73
CA GLY A 97 43.39 -7.50 15.57
C GLY A 97 42.96 -6.38 16.51
N PHE A 98 43.36 -6.48 17.79
CA PHE A 98 43.04 -5.52 18.86
C PHE A 98 43.52 -4.09 18.56
N ARG A 99 44.51 -3.93 17.67
CA ARG A 99 45.02 -2.62 17.22
C ARG A 99 44.07 -1.91 16.25
N GLU A 100 43.26 -2.64 15.48
CA GLU A 100 42.22 -2.05 14.62
C GLU A 100 41.02 -1.57 15.42
N PHE A 101 40.73 -2.21 16.56
CA PHE A 101 39.64 -1.86 17.48
C PHE A 101 39.73 -0.41 18.00
N PHE A 102 40.93 0.09 18.30
CA PHE A 102 41.13 1.46 18.81
C PHE A 102 41.38 2.52 17.71
N ARG A 103 41.44 2.13 16.44
CA ARG A 103 41.68 3.05 15.31
C ARG A 103 40.35 3.48 14.67
N GLY A 104 39.86 4.69 15.00
CA GLY A 104 38.70 5.31 14.34
C GLY A 104 37.79 6.17 15.25
N GLU A 105 36.77 6.80 14.66
CA GLU A 105 35.67 7.44 15.42
C GLU A 105 34.77 6.35 16.06
N LEU A 106 34.31 6.55 17.31
CA LEU A 106 33.50 5.57 18.06
C LEU A 106 32.25 5.14 17.28
N SER A 107 31.58 6.12 16.65
CA SER A 107 30.39 5.94 15.83
C SER A 107 30.62 5.04 14.62
N VAL A 108 31.80 5.11 14.00
CA VAL A 108 32.15 4.31 12.81
C VAL A 108 32.54 2.88 13.21
N TRP A 109 33.17 2.73 14.37
CA TRP A 109 33.57 1.43 14.90
C TRP A 109 32.36 0.57 15.33
N LEU A 110 31.40 1.17 16.06
CA LEU A 110 30.15 0.49 16.47
C LEU A 110 29.29 0.01 15.30
N ILE A 111 29.42 0.67 14.16
CA ILE A 111 28.71 0.34 12.91
C ILE A 111 29.47 -0.71 12.09
N ARG A 112 30.75 -1.01 12.37
CA ARG A 112 31.55 -1.92 11.53
C ARG A 112 31.71 -3.32 12.10
N ASP A 113 31.53 -3.49 13.41
CA ASP A 113 31.69 -4.78 14.06
C ASP A 113 30.33 -5.49 14.25
N PRO A 114 30.07 -6.62 13.58
CA PRO A 114 28.77 -7.30 13.65
C PRO A 114 28.45 -7.87 15.04
N LEU A 115 29.44 -8.17 15.87
CA LEU A 115 29.25 -8.71 17.22
C LEU A 115 28.80 -7.62 18.19
N PHE A 116 29.46 -6.46 18.18
CA PHE A 116 29.04 -5.31 19.00
C PHE A 116 27.79 -4.64 18.47
N ALA A 117 27.62 -4.59 17.14
CA ALA A 117 26.41 -4.07 16.53
C ALA A 117 25.18 -4.87 16.98
N ALA A 118 25.30 -6.19 17.17
CA ALA A 118 24.21 -7.00 17.69
C ALA A 118 23.76 -6.52 19.08
N SER A 119 24.66 -6.34 20.04
CA SER A 119 24.32 -5.83 21.39
C SER A 119 23.74 -4.42 21.35
N PHE A 120 24.36 -3.53 20.56
CA PHE A 120 23.93 -2.14 20.41
C PHE A 120 22.52 -2.01 19.84
N LEU A 121 22.27 -2.70 18.72
CA LEU A 121 20.99 -2.66 18.02
C LEU A 121 19.89 -3.38 18.80
N SER A 122 20.23 -4.43 19.55
CA SER A 122 19.32 -5.09 20.48
C SER A 122 18.83 -4.14 21.58
N CYS A 123 19.75 -3.45 22.23
CA CYS A 123 19.42 -2.48 23.28
C CYS A 123 18.66 -1.27 22.72
N LEU A 124 19.03 -0.80 21.52
CA LEU A 124 18.31 0.25 20.80
C LEU A 124 16.87 -0.17 20.50
N ALA A 125 16.68 -1.36 19.94
CA ALA A 125 15.36 -1.89 19.59
C ALA A 125 14.49 -2.04 20.85
N TYR A 126 15.06 -2.56 21.94
CA TYR A 126 14.38 -2.67 23.23
C TYR A 126 13.93 -1.31 23.77
N LEU A 127 14.85 -0.35 23.90
CA LEU A 127 14.54 0.96 24.45
C LEU A 127 13.54 1.72 23.58
N THR A 128 13.73 1.70 22.26
CA THR A 128 12.82 2.38 21.33
C THR A 128 11.41 1.81 21.42
N SER A 129 11.27 0.49 21.57
CA SER A 129 9.97 -0.15 21.75
C SER A 129 9.31 0.27 23.05
N LYS A 130 10.06 0.32 24.16
CA LYS A 130 9.55 0.79 25.46
C LYS A 130 9.08 2.24 25.41
N ILE A 131 9.83 3.12 24.74
CA ILE A 131 9.43 4.53 24.55
C ILE A 131 8.16 4.63 23.71
N ILE A 132 8.07 3.88 22.61
CA ILE A 132 6.88 3.85 21.75
C ILE A 132 5.65 3.37 22.54
N HIS A 133 5.76 2.25 23.25
CA HIS A 133 4.66 1.71 24.06
C HIS A 133 4.21 2.70 25.13
N LEU A 134 5.15 3.35 25.81
CA LEU A 134 4.83 4.39 26.80
C LEU A 134 4.02 5.53 26.18
N ILE A 135 4.42 6.01 25.00
CA ILE A 135 3.70 7.06 24.27
C ILE A 135 2.31 6.55 23.89
N GLU A 136 2.21 5.40 23.24
CA GLU A 136 0.95 4.82 22.77
C GLU A 136 -0.05 4.59 23.90
N GLU A 137 0.37 3.98 25.01
CA GLU A 137 -0.46 3.75 26.19
C GLU A 137 -0.91 5.08 26.84
N THR A 138 -0.04 6.10 26.87
CA THR A 138 -0.39 7.45 27.36
C THR A 138 -1.51 8.09 26.51
N TYR A 139 -1.55 7.79 25.21
CA TYR A 139 -2.59 8.27 24.29
C TYR A 139 -3.75 7.27 24.12
N GLY A 140 -3.86 6.25 24.98
CA GLY A 140 -4.97 5.29 24.97
C GLY A 140 -4.96 4.30 23.81
N ILE A 141 -3.81 4.10 23.15
CA ILE A 141 -3.62 3.11 22.09
C ILE A 141 -3.16 1.80 22.74
N PRO A 142 -4.01 0.75 22.81
CA PRO A 142 -3.64 -0.47 23.51
C PRO A 142 -2.56 -1.23 22.75
N VAL A 143 -1.44 -1.51 23.43
CA VAL A 143 -0.36 -2.36 22.90
C VAL A 143 -0.77 -3.84 22.96
N GLY A 144 -1.57 -4.24 23.96
CA GLY A 144 -1.95 -5.63 24.21
C GLY A 144 -0.82 -6.43 24.88
N GLN A 145 -0.99 -7.74 24.96
CA GLN A 145 -0.01 -8.65 25.57
C GLN A 145 0.43 -9.71 24.58
N ALA A 146 1.64 -10.24 24.75
CA ALA A 146 2.09 -11.39 23.99
C ALA A 146 1.21 -12.61 24.31
N PRO A 147 0.85 -13.45 23.32
CA PRO A 147 0.16 -14.71 23.58
C PRO A 147 1.17 -15.72 24.15
N ILE A 148 1.49 -15.58 25.44
CA ILE A 148 2.43 -16.45 26.14
C ILE A 148 1.69 -17.69 26.63
N SER A 149 2.23 -18.87 26.33
CA SER A 149 1.72 -20.12 26.91
C SER A 149 1.76 -20.07 28.45
N LYS A 150 0.75 -20.61 29.12
CA LYS A 150 0.76 -20.77 30.58
C LYS A 150 1.86 -21.73 31.04
N ASP A 151 2.28 -22.65 30.18
CA ASP A 151 3.38 -23.58 30.43
C ASP A 151 4.72 -22.88 30.13
N PRO A 152 5.60 -22.68 31.13
CA PRO A 152 6.89 -22.03 30.94
C PRO A 152 7.85 -22.76 29.98
N ILE A 153 7.77 -24.10 29.86
CA ILE A 153 8.56 -24.88 28.89
C ILE A 153 8.11 -24.54 27.48
N VAL A 154 6.79 -24.57 27.24
CA VAL A 154 6.22 -24.25 25.94
C VAL A 154 6.50 -22.80 25.56
N ALA A 155 6.39 -21.87 26.50
CA ALA A 155 6.74 -20.47 26.29
C ALA A 155 8.23 -20.29 25.94
N LEU A 156 9.15 -20.92 26.70
CA LEU A 156 10.59 -20.85 26.44
C LEU A 156 10.97 -21.46 25.07
N LEU A 157 10.27 -22.51 24.65
CA LEU A 157 10.44 -23.11 23.32
C LEU A 157 9.88 -22.20 22.22
N GLN A 158 8.68 -21.62 22.40
CA GLN A 158 8.08 -20.69 21.44
C GLN A 158 8.98 -19.46 21.21
N PHE A 159 9.49 -18.87 22.28
CA PHE A 159 10.44 -17.74 22.21
C PHE A 159 11.81 -18.13 21.63
N SER A 160 12.17 -19.41 21.67
CA SER A 160 13.34 -19.96 20.97
C SER A 160 13.11 -20.22 19.48
N VAL A 161 11.87 -20.47 19.04
CA VAL A 161 11.55 -20.77 17.63
C VAL A 161 11.28 -19.48 16.84
N SER A 162 10.47 -18.58 17.42
CA SER A 162 9.97 -17.36 16.77
C SER A 162 11.07 -16.51 16.09
N PRO A 163 12.22 -16.21 16.73
CA PRO A 163 13.29 -15.43 16.10
C PRO A 163 13.79 -16.02 14.78
N LEU A 164 13.94 -17.34 14.71
CA LEU A 164 14.46 -17.99 13.50
C LEU A 164 13.42 -18.04 12.38
N VAL A 165 12.18 -18.39 12.72
CA VAL A 165 11.09 -18.47 11.74
C VAL A 165 10.77 -17.09 11.19
N GLU A 166 10.61 -16.09 12.05
CA GLU A 166 10.22 -14.74 11.64
C GLU A 166 11.34 -14.03 10.88
N GLU A 167 12.61 -14.16 11.29
CA GLU A 167 13.73 -13.61 10.50
C GLU A 167 13.87 -14.30 9.14
N ALA A 168 13.63 -15.62 9.07
CA ALA A 168 13.63 -16.33 7.79
C ALA A 168 12.50 -15.82 6.87
N VAL A 169 11.27 -15.74 7.39
CA VAL A 169 10.05 -15.39 6.65
C VAL A 169 10.04 -13.93 6.21
N PHE A 170 10.42 -12.99 7.08
CA PHE A 170 10.28 -11.56 6.80
C PHE A 170 11.56 -10.91 6.28
N ARG A 171 12.76 -11.44 6.56
CA ARG A 171 14.02 -10.75 6.22
C ARG A 171 14.88 -11.56 5.29
N ILE A 172 15.40 -12.69 5.76
CA ILE A 172 16.45 -13.45 5.08
C ILE A 172 15.94 -13.94 3.73
N LEU A 173 14.75 -14.55 3.67
CA LEU A 173 14.18 -14.97 2.39
C LEU A 173 13.73 -13.79 1.53
N PRO A 174 12.85 -12.86 1.98
CA PRO A 174 12.36 -11.82 1.07
C PRO A 174 13.43 -10.85 0.61
N ILE A 175 14.22 -10.28 1.55
CA ILE A 175 15.26 -9.30 1.22
C ILE A 175 16.45 -10.01 0.56
N GLY A 176 16.84 -11.17 1.07
CA GLY A 176 18.00 -11.90 0.58
C GLY A 176 17.81 -12.52 -0.79
N VAL A 177 16.66 -13.18 -1.04
CA VAL A 177 16.33 -13.70 -2.38
C VAL A 177 16.19 -12.54 -3.36
N PHE A 178 15.50 -11.46 -2.97
CA PHE A 178 15.39 -10.25 -3.80
C PHE A 178 16.76 -9.67 -4.15
N SER A 179 17.66 -9.54 -3.17
CA SER A 179 19.01 -9.00 -3.39
C SER A 179 19.85 -9.94 -4.24
N ALA A 180 19.77 -11.26 -4.00
CA ALA A 180 20.53 -12.27 -4.76
C ALA A 180 20.12 -12.26 -6.24
N THR A 181 18.82 -12.26 -6.49
CA THR A 181 18.26 -12.24 -7.84
C THR A 181 18.49 -10.90 -8.56
N TYR A 182 18.37 -9.78 -7.85
CA TYR A 182 18.71 -8.46 -8.39
C TYR A 182 20.19 -8.36 -8.78
N LEU A 183 21.11 -8.69 -7.87
CA LEU A 183 22.56 -8.58 -8.10
C LEU A 183 23.07 -9.56 -9.16
N THR A 184 22.54 -10.79 -9.17
CA THR A 184 22.84 -11.72 -10.26
C THR A 184 22.30 -11.23 -11.59
N SER A 185 21.10 -10.63 -11.64
CA SER A 185 20.53 -10.06 -12.88
C SER A 185 21.36 -8.90 -13.45
N LEU A 186 22.02 -8.11 -12.60
CA LEU A 186 22.93 -7.05 -13.04
C LEU A 186 24.23 -7.65 -13.61
N LYS A 187 24.88 -8.58 -12.88
CA LYS A 187 26.12 -9.23 -13.33
C LYS A 187 25.93 -10.12 -14.57
N LEU A 188 24.76 -10.72 -14.73
CA LEU A 188 24.37 -11.55 -15.87
C LEU A 188 24.46 -10.82 -17.22
N ASN A 189 24.36 -9.49 -17.22
CA ASN A 189 24.44 -8.68 -18.43
C ASN A 189 25.88 -8.23 -18.75
N GLU A 190 26.80 -8.28 -17.79
CA GLU A 190 28.19 -7.84 -17.96
C GLU A 190 29.16 -9.00 -18.25
N TYR A 191 28.85 -10.22 -17.80
CA TYR A 191 29.71 -11.39 -18.00
C TYR A 191 28.89 -12.67 -18.30
N ASN A 192 29.41 -13.50 -19.20
CA ASN A 192 28.89 -14.84 -19.51
C ASN A 192 29.21 -15.83 -18.37
N VAL A 193 28.78 -15.51 -17.15
CA VAL A 193 29.09 -16.24 -15.90
C VAL A 193 28.40 -17.60 -15.90
N SER A 194 29.07 -18.64 -15.39
CA SER A 194 28.52 -19.99 -15.31
C SER A 194 27.37 -20.09 -14.28
N TRP A 195 26.47 -21.08 -14.43
CA TRP A 195 25.39 -21.32 -13.45
C TRP A 195 25.92 -21.57 -12.03
N ARG A 196 27.05 -22.27 -11.90
CA ARG A 196 27.68 -22.57 -10.60
C ARG A 196 28.12 -21.30 -9.88
N GLU A 197 28.71 -20.34 -10.60
CA GLU A 197 29.11 -19.06 -10.04
C GLU A 197 27.92 -18.18 -9.68
N LYS A 198 26.81 -18.24 -10.45
CA LYS A 198 25.55 -17.55 -10.10
C LYS A 198 24.96 -18.09 -8.81
N MET A 199 24.95 -19.41 -8.63
CA MET A 199 24.49 -20.04 -7.39
C MET A 199 25.40 -19.64 -6.22
N LYS A 200 26.72 -19.69 -6.38
CA LYS A 200 27.68 -19.24 -5.36
C LYS A 200 27.46 -17.78 -4.97
N LEU A 201 27.27 -16.88 -5.93
CA LEU A 201 26.98 -15.47 -5.68
C LEU A 201 25.63 -15.29 -4.97
N SER A 202 24.59 -16.01 -5.41
CA SER A 202 23.26 -15.94 -4.80
C SER A 202 23.27 -16.39 -3.33
N PHE A 203 23.92 -17.52 -3.03
CA PHE A 203 24.11 -17.99 -1.66
C PHE A 203 24.96 -17.01 -0.84
N SER A 204 26.00 -16.43 -1.43
CA SER A 204 26.83 -15.42 -0.76
C SER A 204 26.03 -14.16 -0.40
N VAL A 205 25.12 -13.74 -1.28
CA VAL A 205 24.24 -12.58 -1.05
C VAL A 205 23.19 -12.88 0.04
N LEU A 206 22.61 -14.09 0.04
CA LEU A 206 21.69 -14.53 1.10
C LEU A 206 22.37 -14.51 2.48
N ILE A 207 23.62 -14.93 2.54
CA ILE A 207 24.43 -14.92 3.77
C ILE A 207 24.86 -13.50 4.17
N SER A 208 25.21 -12.67 3.20
CA SER A 208 25.73 -11.31 3.40
C SER A 208 25.45 -10.43 2.17
N PRO A 209 24.36 -9.65 2.18
CA PRO A 209 24.03 -8.73 1.09
C PRO A 209 25.15 -7.72 0.81
N GLU A 210 25.79 -7.21 1.86
CA GLU A 210 26.96 -6.33 1.77
C GLU A 210 28.11 -6.96 0.97
N SER A 211 28.43 -8.23 1.23
CA SER A 211 29.49 -8.93 0.48
C SER A 211 29.11 -9.09 -0.99
N GLY A 212 27.84 -9.39 -1.27
CA GLY A 212 27.31 -9.45 -2.63
C GLY A 212 27.45 -8.12 -3.37
N LYS A 213 27.14 -7.00 -2.71
CA LYS A 213 27.29 -5.64 -3.27
C LYS A 213 28.74 -5.29 -3.60
N ARG A 214 29.69 -5.63 -2.72
CA ARG A 214 31.13 -5.47 -2.99
C ARG A 214 31.56 -6.22 -4.24
N ILE A 215 31.16 -7.49 -4.35
CA ILE A 215 31.47 -8.32 -5.52
C ILE A 215 30.88 -7.70 -6.80
N ALA A 216 29.72 -7.05 -6.70
CA ALA A 216 29.04 -6.39 -7.81
C ALA A 216 29.44 -4.93 -8.06
N ASN A 217 30.50 -4.40 -7.39
CA ASN A 217 30.94 -3.00 -7.50
C ASN A 217 29.80 -1.98 -7.25
N LEU A 218 28.84 -2.30 -6.38
CA LEU A 218 27.79 -1.38 -5.97
C LEU A 218 28.15 -0.66 -4.68
N LYS A 219 27.47 0.47 -4.41
CA LYS A 219 27.64 1.22 -3.16
C LYS A 219 27.32 0.33 -1.96
N THR A 220 28.23 0.33 -1.00
CA THR A 220 28.17 -0.50 0.22
C THR A 220 27.86 0.35 1.45
N ILE A 221 27.27 -0.26 2.47
CA ILE A 221 26.95 0.43 3.73
C ILE A 221 28.24 0.81 4.48
N THR A 222 29.25 -0.06 4.41
CA THR A 222 30.54 0.15 5.09
C THR A 222 31.35 1.32 4.54
N GLU A 223 31.21 1.64 3.25
CA GLU A 223 31.89 2.77 2.59
C GLU A 223 31.06 4.06 2.59
N TYR A 224 29.76 3.96 2.32
CA TYR A 224 28.89 5.13 2.09
C TYR A 224 27.89 5.42 3.22
N GLY A 225 27.83 4.56 4.25
CA GLY A 225 26.87 4.64 5.35
C GLY A 225 25.47 4.16 4.97
N PHE A 226 24.58 3.97 5.96
CA PHE A 226 23.22 3.43 5.74
C PHE A 226 22.37 4.25 4.75
N LEU A 227 22.46 5.59 4.79
CA LEU A 227 21.64 6.45 3.93
C LEU A 227 22.00 6.37 2.43
N ARG A 228 23.28 6.18 2.11
CA ARG A 228 23.78 6.21 0.71
C ARG A 228 24.24 4.84 0.20
N GLY A 229 24.52 3.90 1.10
CA GLY A 229 24.94 2.53 0.79
C GLY A 229 23.78 1.53 0.65
N VAL A 230 22.56 1.93 1.02
CA VAL A 230 21.33 1.17 0.75
C VAL A 230 20.66 1.76 -0.50
N ASN A 231 20.46 0.93 -1.52
CA ASN A 231 19.85 1.34 -2.78
C ASN A 231 18.33 1.50 -2.63
N SER A 232 17.68 2.24 -3.55
CA SER A 232 16.23 2.51 -3.47
C SER A 232 15.36 1.24 -3.45
N SER A 233 15.79 0.19 -4.15
CA SER A 233 15.11 -1.11 -4.16
C SER A 233 15.25 -1.86 -2.82
N GLU A 234 16.42 -1.79 -2.19
CA GLU A 234 16.65 -2.34 -0.85
C GLU A 234 15.82 -1.58 0.20
N TRP A 235 15.78 -0.24 0.13
CA TRP A 235 14.91 0.58 1.00
C TRP A 235 13.43 0.21 0.87
N LEU A 236 12.96 -0.01 -0.36
CA LEU A 236 11.59 -0.43 -0.61
C LEU A 236 11.29 -1.80 0.02
N MET A 237 12.19 -2.77 -0.14
CA MET A 237 12.05 -4.09 0.47
C MET A 237 12.10 -4.02 1.99
N LEU A 238 13.00 -3.20 2.57
CA LEU A 238 13.07 -2.99 4.01
C LEU A 238 11.77 -2.45 4.59
N ILE A 239 11.19 -1.43 3.95
CA ILE A 239 9.92 -0.84 4.39
C ILE A 239 8.81 -1.88 4.25
N LEU A 240 8.72 -2.55 3.10
CA LEU A 240 7.69 -3.55 2.84
C LEU A 240 7.71 -4.68 3.87
N THR A 241 8.87 -5.30 4.08
CA THR A 241 8.97 -6.43 5.01
C THR A 241 8.78 -6.02 6.46
N SER A 242 9.16 -4.79 6.82
CA SER A 242 8.87 -4.23 8.14
C SER A 242 7.38 -3.98 8.35
N VAL A 243 6.66 -3.51 7.34
CA VAL A 243 5.19 -3.39 7.38
C VAL A 243 4.53 -4.75 7.50
N LEU A 244 4.93 -5.74 6.68
CA LEU A 244 4.37 -7.10 6.75
C LEU A 244 4.61 -7.75 8.11
N PHE A 245 5.80 -7.57 8.67
CA PHE A 245 6.12 -8.02 10.02
C PHE A 245 5.27 -7.33 11.09
N SER A 246 5.05 -6.01 10.98
CA SER A 246 4.17 -5.31 11.93
C SER A 246 2.71 -5.76 11.81
N LEU A 247 2.24 -6.06 10.59
CA LEU A 247 0.88 -6.56 10.36
C LEU A 247 0.69 -7.97 10.93
N SER A 248 1.69 -8.85 10.86
CA SER A 248 1.60 -10.20 11.44
C SER A 248 1.51 -10.18 12.97
N HIS A 249 1.97 -9.11 13.60
CA HIS A 249 1.85 -8.88 15.04
C HIS A 249 0.54 -8.19 15.44
N TYR A 250 -0.31 -7.83 14.49
CA TYR A 250 -1.63 -7.24 14.73
C TYR A 250 -2.77 -8.17 14.27
N ALA A 251 -2.56 -8.94 13.19
CA ALA A 251 -3.58 -9.83 12.64
C ALA A 251 -3.83 -11.04 13.56
N PRO A 252 -5.08 -11.56 13.60
CA PRO A 252 -5.40 -12.82 14.29
C PRO A 252 -4.48 -13.96 13.80
N PRO A 253 -4.02 -14.86 14.69
CA PRO A 253 -4.55 -15.18 16.03
C PRO A 253 -3.85 -14.46 17.20
N THR A 254 -3.18 -13.33 16.97
CA THR A 254 -2.42 -12.64 18.04
C THR A 254 -3.32 -11.91 19.05
N THR A 255 -2.84 -11.78 20.31
CA THR A 255 -3.48 -10.98 21.40
C THR A 255 -2.94 -9.55 21.50
N TRP A 256 -2.11 -9.15 20.54
CA TRP A 256 -1.54 -7.82 20.48
C TRP A 256 -2.59 -6.80 20.00
N GLY A 257 -2.59 -5.64 20.62
CA GLY A 257 -3.36 -4.49 20.17
C GLY A 257 -2.62 -3.71 19.09
N ILE A 258 -3.31 -2.73 18.49
CA ILE A 258 -2.75 -1.94 17.39
C ILE A 258 -1.50 -1.15 17.77
N GLY A 259 -1.29 -0.83 19.06
CA GLY A 259 -0.06 -0.20 19.55
C GLY A 259 1.19 -1.06 19.29
N LYS A 260 1.04 -2.38 19.14
CA LYS A 260 2.19 -3.22 18.78
C LYS A 260 2.74 -2.87 17.38
N PHE A 261 1.93 -2.35 16.46
CA PHE A 261 2.29 -2.11 15.07
C PHE A 261 3.55 -1.24 14.91
N PHE A 262 3.59 -0.05 15.52
CA PHE A 262 4.69 0.90 15.29
C PHE A 262 6.00 0.41 15.90
N SER A 263 5.94 -0.15 17.11
CA SER A 263 7.11 -0.78 17.75
C SER A 263 7.66 -1.95 16.92
N ALA A 264 6.80 -2.84 16.42
CA ALA A 264 7.18 -3.97 15.57
C ALA A 264 7.74 -3.50 14.22
N PHE A 265 7.19 -2.45 13.63
CA PHE A 265 7.70 -1.84 12.40
C PHE A 265 9.13 -1.31 12.59
N ILE A 266 9.39 -0.58 13.68
CA ILE A 266 10.73 -0.05 13.99
C ILE A 266 11.72 -1.18 14.28
N GLN A 267 11.31 -2.19 15.06
CA GLN A 267 12.12 -3.39 15.28
C GLN A 267 12.46 -4.07 13.95
N GLY A 268 11.48 -4.19 13.06
CA GLY A 268 11.67 -4.78 11.74
C GLY A 268 12.62 -4.00 10.85
N LEU A 269 12.59 -2.68 10.90
CA LEU A 269 13.56 -1.82 10.20
C LEU A 269 14.97 -2.00 10.76
N ILE A 270 15.13 -2.03 12.08
CA ILE A 270 16.44 -2.24 12.74
C ILE A 270 17.03 -3.59 12.31
N MET A 271 16.24 -4.67 12.39
CA MET A 271 16.68 -6.01 12.00
C MET A 271 16.95 -6.11 10.49
N GLY A 272 16.11 -5.54 9.65
CA GLY A 272 16.32 -5.49 8.20
C GLY A 272 17.60 -4.74 7.80
N LEU A 273 17.87 -3.59 8.43
CA LEU A 273 19.11 -2.84 8.20
C LEU A 273 20.33 -3.61 8.71
N ALA A 274 20.20 -4.31 9.86
CA ALA A 274 21.24 -5.18 10.37
C ALA A 274 21.55 -6.34 9.41
N TYR A 275 20.52 -6.93 8.79
CA TYR A 275 20.69 -7.97 7.79
C TYR A 275 21.52 -7.48 6.59
N LEU A 276 21.16 -6.33 6.03
CA LEU A 276 21.86 -5.77 4.87
C LEU A 276 23.33 -5.44 5.20
N ALA A 277 23.61 -4.95 6.41
CA ALA A 277 24.95 -4.49 6.80
C ALA A 277 25.87 -5.61 7.27
N TYR A 278 25.35 -6.59 8.02
CA TYR A 278 26.15 -7.56 8.77
C TYR A 278 25.95 -9.02 8.34
N GLY A 279 24.82 -9.32 7.67
CA GLY A 279 24.44 -10.67 7.25
C GLY A 279 23.35 -11.28 8.12
N PHE A 280 22.95 -12.51 7.79
CA PHE A 280 21.76 -13.20 8.34
C PHE A 280 21.80 -13.41 9.86
N GLN A 281 22.99 -13.56 10.45
CA GLN A 281 23.14 -13.90 11.86
C GLN A 281 22.79 -12.74 12.81
N THR A 282 23.03 -11.49 12.41
CA THR A 282 22.82 -10.33 13.27
C THR A 282 21.35 -10.03 13.57
N PRO A 283 20.41 -10.01 12.60
CA PRO A 283 18.99 -9.86 12.92
C PRO A 283 18.45 -11.01 13.79
N ILE A 284 18.93 -12.24 13.60
CA ILE A 284 18.56 -13.39 14.46
C ILE A 284 18.98 -13.14 15.91
N ILE A 285 20.20 -12.64 16.14
CA ILE A 285 20.66 -12.30 17.50
C ILE A 285 19.82 -11.17 18.11
N ILE A 286 19.47 -10.14 17.34
CA ILE A 286 18.64 -9.03 17.81
C ILE A 286 17.24 -9.52 18.19
N HIS A 287 16.63 -10.36 17.36
CA HIS A 287 15.30 -10.89 17.64
C HIS A 287 15.33 -11.88 18.81
N TRP A 288 16.32 -12.77 18.85
CA TRP A 288 16.56 -13.66 19.99
C TRP A 288 16.76 -12.89 21.30
N PHE A 289 17.41 -11.72 21.25
CA PHE A 289 17.53 -10.85 22.41
C PHE A 289 16.17 -10.37 22.90
N LEU A 290 15.29 -9.91 22.00
CA LEU A 290 13.98 -9.37 22.35
C LEU A 290 13.01 -10.44 22.87
N ASN A 291 13.23 -11.71 22.49
CA ASN A 291 12.34 -12.83 22.83
C ASN A 291 12.96 -13.71 23.93
N TYR A 292 13.87 -14.62 23.54
CA TYR A 292 14.43 -15.63 24.43
C TYR A 292 15.25 -15.04 25.57
N TYR A 293 16.18 -14.13 25.28
CA TYR A 293 17.15 -13.65 26.27
C TYR A 293 16.48 -12.96 27.46
N LEU A 294 15.58 -12.01 27.18
CA LEU A 294 14.84 -11.30 28.21
C LEU A 294 13.92 -12.24 28.99
N TYR A 295 13.27 -13.19 28.31
CA TYR A 295 12.39 -14.15 28.95
C TYR A 295 13.17 -15.11 29.87
N ALA A 296 14.29 -15.67 29.41
CA ALA A 296 15.12 -16.60 30.18
C ALA A 296 15.71 -15.97 31.45
N LEU A 297 16.15 -14.71 31.40
CA LEU A 297 16.65 -13.98 32.57
C LEU A 297 15.53 -13.60 33.55
N ASN A 298 14.36 -13.21 33.04
CA ASN A 298 13.21 -12.95 33.91
C ASN A 298 12.74 -14.23 34.60
N LEU A 299 12.61 -15.33 33.86
CA LEU A 299 12.20 -16.63 34.39
C LEU A 299 13.21 -17.16 35.42
N SER A 300 14.51 -17.02 35.16
CA SER A 300 15.53 -17.42 36.12
C SER A 300 15.46 -16.62 37.43
N SER A 301 15.18 -15.31 37.37
CA SER A 301 15.03 -14.50 38.57
C SER A 301 13.78 -14.85 39.40
N TYR A 302 12.73 -15.32 38.73
CA TYR A 302 11.52 -15.79 39.40
C TYR A 302 11.74 -17.12 40.13
N ILE A 303 12.46 -18.05 39.49
CA ILE A 303 12.75 -19.38 40.04
C ILE A 303 13.86 -19.32 41.10
N TYR A 304 14.90 -18.53 40.86
CA TYR A 304 16.06 -18.37 41.72
C TYR A 304 16.14 -16.90 42.18
N PRO A 305 15.52 -16.55 43.32
CA PRO A 305 15.49 -15.17 43.80
C PRO A 305 16.87 -14.53 43.97
N GLN A 306 17.94 -15.31 44.16
CA GLN A 306 19.31 -14.79 44.24
C GLN A 306 19.77 -14.11 42.93
N LEU A 307 19.18 -14.49 41.79
CA LEU A 307 19.49 -13.92 40.47
C LEU A 307 18.75 -12.61 40.18
N THR A 308 17.86 -12.15 41.07
CA THR A 308 17.09 -10.90 40.91
C THR A 308 17.99 -9.69 40.73
N PHE A 309 19.09 -9.60 41.50
CA PHE A 309 20.08 -8.53 41.35
C PHE A 309 20.72 -8.52 39.96
N LEU A 310 21.11 -9.69 39.45
CA LEU A 310 21.72 -9.82 38.12
C LEU A 310 20.74 -9.44 37.01
N ASN A 311 19.47 -9.80 37.13
CA ASN A 311 18.43 -9.38 36.19
C ASN A 311 18.20 -7.86 36.22
N GLY A 312 18.14 -7.26 37.42
CA GLY A 312 18.04 -5.81 37.58
C GLY A 312 19.24 -5.06 36.97
N LEU A 313 20.46 -5.55 37.23
CA LEU A 313 21.68 -5.02 36.62
C LEU A 313 21.64 -5.12 35.09
N ASN A 314 21.16 -6.25 34.54
CA ASN A 314 20.99 -6.41 33.10
C ASN A 314 20.02 -5.38 32.48
N ILE A 315 18.85 -5.15 33.11
CA ILE A 315 17.86 -4.17 32.64
C ILE A 315 18.46 -2.77 32.62
N HIS A 316 19.19 -2.38 33.68
CA HIS A 316 19.87 -1.09 33.74
C HIS A 316 20.94 -0.96 32.65
N MET A 317 21.80 -1.97 32.47
CA MET A 317 22.83 -1.95 31.41
C MET A 317 22.20 -1.87 30.01
N THR A 318 21.15 -2.64 29.75
CA THR A 318 20.39 -2.63 28.50
C THR A 318 19.81 -1.24 28.22
N THR A 319 19.21 -0.62 29.23
CA THR A 319 18.59 0.71 29.12
C THR A 319 19.63 1.80 28.88
N ILE A 320 20.74 1.78 29.64
CA ILE A 320 21.84 2.75 29.51
C ILE A 320 22.47 2.63 28.12
N LEU A 321 22.80 1.41 27.69
CA LEU A 321 23.39 1.18 26.38
C LEU A 321 22.42 1.61 25.28
N GLY A 322 21.14 1.25 25.39
CA GLY A 322 20.09 1.68 24.45
C GLY A 322 19.94 3.21 24.37
N ALA A 323 20.04 3.92 25.48
CA ALA A 323 19.92 5.38 25.52
C ALA A 323 21.11 6.04 24.82
N LEU A 324 22.32 5.56 25.13
CA LEU A 324 23.53 6.03 24.46
C LEU A 324 23.51 5.69 22.96
N SER A 325 22.93 4.55 22.58
CA SER A 325 22.70 4.17 21.18
C SER A 325 21.81 5.17 20.45
N LEU A 326 20.67 5.49 21.05
CA LEU A 326 19.70 6.43 20.51
C LEU A 326 20.30 7.83 20.35
N ILE A 327 21.00 8.33 21.37
CA ILE A 327 21.70 9.62 21.34
C ILE A 327 22.73 9.63 20.20
N THR A 328 23.51 8.56 20.03
CA THR A 328 24.51 8.46 18.96
C THR A 328 23.86 8.57 17.58
N ILE A 329 22.74 7.89 17.35
CA ILE A 329 22.00 7.95 16.08
C ILE A 329 21.43 9.35 15.84
N ILE A 330 20.82 9.97 16.85
CA ILE A 330 20.28 11.33 16.75
C ILE A 330 21.40 12.32 16.39
N LEU A 331 22.55 12.26 17.07
CA LEU A 331 23.69 13.13 16.79
C LEU A 331 24.25 12.93 15.37
N LEU A 332 24.32 11.69 14.89
CA LEU A 332 24.72 11.39 13.50
C LEU A 332 23.71 11.92 12.49
N GLY A 333 22.40 11.78 12.79
CA GLY A 333 21.30 12.31 11.98
C GLY A 333 21.36 13.83 11.89
N VAL A 334 21.48 14.53 13.02
CA VAL A 334 21.63 15.99 13.09
C VAL A 334 22.87 16.45 12.34
N ARG A 335 24.03 15.79 12.53
CA ARG A 335 25.26 16.10 11.79
C ARG A 335 25.09 15.93 10.28
N SER A 336 24.36 14.90 9.84
CA SER A 336 24.03 14.66 8.43
C SER A 336 23.11 15.73 7.85
N ILE A 337 22.07 16.13 8.60
CA ILE A 337 21.14 17.20 8.24
C ILE A 337 21.89 18.53 8.15
N LEU A 338 22.70 18.90 9.15
CA LEU A 338 23.50 20.14 9.15
C LEU A 338 24.51 20.18 8.00
N LYS A 339 25.16 19.05 7.69
CA LYS A 339 26.11 18.94 6.57
C LYS A 339 25.41 19.05 5.20
N ASN A 340 24.17 18.58 5.09
CA ASN A 340 23.35 18.75 3.89
C ASN A 340 22.69 20.14 3.81
N HIS A 341 22.36 20.78 4.94
CA HIS A 341 21.72 22.11 4.96
C HIS A 341 22.66 23.22 4.47
N PHE A 342 23.96 23.11 4.71
CA PHE A 342 24.97 24.00 4.14
C PHE A 342 25.15 23.85 2.61
N LEU A 343 24.65 22.76 2.01
CA LEU A 343 24.65 22.51 0.57
C LEU A 343 23.29 22.77 -0.09
N ASN A 344 22.17 22.74 0.66
CA ASN A 344 20.81 22.78 0.10
C ASN A 344 20.16 24.17 0.00
N THR A 345 20.67 25.20 0.65
CA THR A 345 20.16 26.58 0.45
C THR A 345 20.35 27.04 -1.00
N LYS A 346 21.41 26.59 -1.68
CA LYS A 346 21.60 26.82 -3.13
C LYS A 346 20.62 26.03 -4.02
N ILE A 347 20.13 24.87 -3.57
CA ILE A 347 19.16 24.06 -4.34
C ILE A 347 17.75 24.65 -4.20
N PHE A 348 17.36 25.09 -3.01
CA PHE A 348 16.07 25.75 -2.81
C PHE A 348 16.01 27.10 -3.56
N LEU A 349 17.09 27.88 -3.56
CA LEU A 349 17.22 29.11 -4.37
C LEU A 349 17.27 28.82 -5.89
N ARG A 350 17.89 27.72 -6.32
CA ARG A 350 17.85 27.27 -7.74
C ARG A 350 16.48 26.74 -8.13
N PHE A 351 15.76 26.07 -7.24
CA PHE A 351 14.42 25.52 -7.51
C PHE A 351 13.38 26.65 -7.54
N TYR A 352 13.47 27.61 -6.62
CA TYR A 352 12.67 28.83 -6.63
C TYR A 352 12.99 29.69 -7.87
N GLY A 353 14.27 29.87 -8.20
CA GLY A 353 14.70 30.55 -9.43
C GLY A 353 14.28 29.82 -10.71
N ALA A 354 14.30 28.49 -10.73
CA ALA A 354 13.85 27.67 -11.86
C ALA A 354 12.33 27.69 -12.00
N ILE A 355 11.57 27.71 -10.91
CA ILE A 355 10.12 27.87 -10.93
C ILE A 355 9.76 29.27 -11.43
N ILE A 356 10.39 30.33 -10.91
CA ILE A 356 10.14 31.70 -11.37
C ILE A 356 10.55 31.88 -12.83
N SER A 357 11.68 31.30 -13.26
CA SER A 357 12.10 31.38 -14.67
C SER A 357 11.14 30.59 -15.57
N ARG A 358 10.68 29.41 -15.15
CA ARG A 358 9.73 28.59 -15.90
C ARG A 358 8.32 29.20 -15.95
N ILE A 359 7.88 29.82 -14.86
CA ILE A 359 6.65 30.64 -14.81
C ILE A 359 6.81 31.88 -15.69
N LYS A 360 7.93 32.61 -15.64
CA LYS A 360 8.19 33.73 -16.57
C LYS A 360 8.25 33.28 -18.03
N THR A 361 8.75 32.08 -18.30
CA THR A 361 8.84 31.51 -19.66
C THR A 361 7.46 31.04 -20.15
N GLU A 362 6.65 30.42 -19.30
CA GLU A 362 5.25 30.05 -19.57
C GLU A 362 4.37 31.30 -19.71
N TYR A 363 4.59 32.33 -18.89
CA TYR A 363 3.87 33.61 -18.98
C TYR A 363 4.28 34.40 -20.23
N LYS A 364 5.57 34.40 -20.63
CA LYS A 364 6.00 34.92 -21.94
C LYS A 364 5.46 34.08 -23.12
N ARG A 365 5.30 32.77 -22.95
CA ARG A 365 4.62 31.90 -23.94
C ARG A 365 3.12 32.16 -24.03
N ALA A 366 2.48 32.53 -22.92
CA ALA A 366 1.07 32.90 -22.86
C ALA A 366 0.82 34.33 -23.40
N GLY A 367 1.76 35.26 -23.20
CA GLY A 367 1.71 36.63 -23.73
C GLY A 367 1.99 36.75 -25.23
N VAL A 368 2.49 35.70 -25.87
CA VAL A 368 2.49 35.58 -27.33
C VAL A 368 1.27 34.78 -27.71
N PHE A 369 0.18 35.47 -28.04
CA PHE A 369 -0.98 34.93 -28.76
C PHE A 369 -0.53 34.45 -30.16
N ARG A 370 0.27 33.37 -30.20
CA ARG A 370 0.34 32.50 -31.36
C ARG A 370 -1.03 31.87 -31.45
N ARG A 371 -1.76 32.20 -32.52
CA ARG A 371 -2.96 31.47 -32.99
C ARG A 371 -2.76 29.98 -32.71
N VAL A 372 -3.40 29.49 -31.65
CA VAL A 372 -3.47 28.07 -31.37
C VAL A 372 -4.34 27.51 -32.49
N THR A 373 -3.73 26.87 -33.48
CA THR A 373 -4.47 26.03 -34.42
C THR A 373 -5.00 24.84 -33.63
N PHE A 374 -6.17 25.01 -33.02
CA PHE A 374 -6.91 23.98 -32.30
C PHE A 374 -7.25 22.86 -33.29
N LYS A 375 -6.67 21.66 -33.10
CA LYS A 375 -7.04 20.47 -33.89
C LYS A 375 -8.45 20.04 -33.49
N SER A 376 -9.36 19.94 -34.47
CA SER A 376 -10.81 19.69 -34.33
C SER A 376 -11.23 18.72 -33.20
N PHE A 377 -10.62 17.54 -33.07
CA PHE A 377 -11.06 16.54 -32.07
C PHE A 377 -10.79 16.90 -30.61
N ASN A 378 -9.69 17.60 -30.28
CA ASN A 378 -9.46 18.00 -28.88
C ASN A 378 -10.51 19.02 -28.43
N PHE A 379 -10.86 19.94 -29.33
CA PHE A 379 -11.93 20.91 -29.11
C PHE A 379 -13.30 20.23 -29.05
N ALA A 380 -13.56 19.26 -29.93
CA ALA A 380 -14.79 18.46 -29.90
C ALA A 380 -14.96 17.69 -28.59
N THR A 381 -13.90 17.07 -28.04
CA THR A 381 -13.96 16.42 -26.74
C THR A 381 -14.22 17.41 -25.61
N LEU A 382 -13.60 18.59 -25.65
CA LEU A 382 -13.87 19.64 -24.65
C LEU A 382 -15.33 20.10 -24.72
N LEU A 383 -15.85 20.35 -25.93
CA LEU A 383 -17.26 20.67 -26.14
C LEU A 383 -18.17 19.55 -25.65
N LEU A 384 -17.84 18.28 -25.93
CA LEU A 384 -18.61 17.13 -25.44
C LEU A 384 -18.67 17.12 -23.90
N THR A 385 -17.52 17.25 -23.24
CA THR A 385 -17.44 17.30 -21.77
C THR A 385 -18.23 18.48 -21.20
N LEU A 386 -18.08 19.67 -21.77
CA LEU A 386 -18.82 20.86 -21.33
C LEU A 386 -20.33 20.72 -21.59
N SER A 387 -20.73 20.12 -22.71
CA SER A 387 -22.14 19.87 -23.02
C SER A 387 -22.77 18.93 -22.00
N PHE A 388 -22.09 17.83 -21.67
CA PHE A 388 -22.57 16.91 -20.64
C PHE A 388 -22.55 17.55 -19.25
N LEU A 389 -21.54 18.35 -18.91
CA LEU A 389 -21.54 19.12 -17.67
C LEU A 389 -22.76 20.05 -17.58
N ILE A 390 -23.06 20.79 -18.66
CA ILE A 390 -24.22 21.68 -18.73
C ILE A 390 -25.51 20.89 -18.60
N ILE A 391 -25.69 19.80 -19.36
CA ILE A 391 -26.89 18.95 -19.28
C ILE A 391 -27.10 18.47 -17.85
N ARG A 392 -26.05 17.94 -17.20
CA ARG A 392 -26.09 17.47 -15.82
C ARG A 392 -26.46 18.56 -14.82
N LEU A 393 -25.92 19.77 -14.99
CA LEU A 393 -26.24 20.92 -14.14
C LEU A 393 -27.67 21.43 -14.37
N LEU A 394 -28.18 21.40 -15.60
CA LEU A 394 -29.57 21.78 -15.89
C LEU A 394 -30.57 20.86 -15.18
N ILE A 395 -30.23 19.59 -15.05
CA ILE A 395 -31.10 18.59 -14.40
C ILE A 395 -30.74 18.31 -12.93
N VAL A 396 -29.81 19.06 -12.34
CA VAL A 396 -29.28 18.76 -10.98
C VAL A 396 -30.35 18.79 -9.90
N ASN A 397 -31.37 19.64 -10.07
CA ASN A 397 -32.45 19.82 -9.11
C ASN A 397 -33.57 18.78 -9.23
N PHE A 398 -33.42 17.78 -10.10
CA PHE A 398 -34.43 16.75 -10.32
C PHE A 398 -33.88 15.36 -9.96
N PRO A 399 -34.52 14.61 -9.05
CA PRO A 399 -35.54 15.09 -8.13
C PRO A 399 -34.95 16.07 -7.12
N GLY A 400 -35.80 16.99 -6.68
CA GLY A 400 -35.59 17.84 -5.52
C GLY A 400 -36.70 17.56 -4.50
N PRO A 401 -36.58 18.04 -3.26
CA PRO A 401 -37.64 17.93 -2.26
C PRO A 401 -38.91 18.68 -2.70
N GLU A 402 -40.09 18.22 -2.27
CA GLU A 402 -41.36 18.88 -2.57
C GLU A 402 -41.47 20.25 -1.89
N HIS A 403 -42.35 21.12 -2.42
CA HIS A 403 -42.49 22.48 -1.93
C HIS A 403 -43.06 22.49 -0.50
N GLY A 404 -42.26 22.94 0.48
CA GLY A 404 -42.66 22.99 1.89
C GLY A 404 -42.13 21.82 2.74
N GLU A 405 -41.56 20.79 2.12
CA GLU A 405 -40.85 19.73 2.85
C GLU A 405 -39.45 20.19 3.26
N LYS A 406 -39.01 19.75 4.44
CA LYS A 406 -37.64 20.03 4.88
C LYS A 406 -36.68 19.16 4.07
N TYR A 407 -35.56 19.76 3.62
CA TYR A 407 -34.43 19.08 2.96
C TYR A 407 -33.86 17.86 3.72
N TYR A 408 -34.28 17.62 4.96
CA TYR A 408 -33.82 16.53 5.81
C TYR A 408 -34.42 15.15 5.50
N GLU A 409 -35.55 15.06 4.77
CA GLU A 409 -36.31 13.80 4.65
C GLU A 409 -36.69 13.37 3.22
N THR A 410 -36.58 14.25 2.20
CA THR A 410 -37.03 13.95 0.83
C THR A 410 -36.08 14.43 -0.27
N GLY A 411 -36.23 13.91 -1.49
CA GLY A 411 -35.45 14.31 -2.69
C GLY A 411 -34.13 13.54 -2.95
N PHE A 412 -33.83 12.51 -2.16
CA PHE A 412 -32.66 11.64 -2.37
C PHE A 412 -32.90 10.57 -3.43
N VAL A 413 -31.88 10.33 -4.25
CA VAL A 413 -31.84 9.21 -5.19
C VAL A 413 -30.85 8.17 -4.69
N PHE A 414 -31.29 6.92 -4.55
CA PHE A 414 -30.40 5.80 -4.19
C PHE A 414 -29.57 6.08 -2.91
N ASP A 415 -28.26 5.82 -2.92
CA ASP A 415 -27.38 5.97 -1.75
C ASP A 415 -27.13 7.43 -1.31
N GLU A 416 -27.72 8.44 -1.97
CA GLU A 416 -27.67 9.83 -1.48
C GLU A 416 -28.21 9.96 -0.06
N VAL A 417 -29.19 9.13 0.32
CA VAL A 417 -29.74 9.06 1.68
C VAL A 417 -28.65 8.76 2.73
N HIS A 418 -27.61 8.03 2.36
CA HIS A 418 -26.48 7.71 3.22
C HIS A 418 -25.39 8.77 3.14
N TYR A 419 -24.96 9.15 1.92
CA TYR A 419 -23.81 10.02 1.73
C TYR A 419 -24.08 11.49 2.06
N VAL A 420 -25.27 12.00 1.74
CA VAL A 420 -25.67 13.38 2.10
C VAL A 420 -25.87 13.48 3.60
N LYS A 421 -26.53 12.50 4.22
CA LYS A 421 -26.68 12.42 5.68
C LYS A 421 -25.32 12.40 6.37
N ALA A 422 -24.37 11.62 5.86
CA ALA A 422 -23.02 11.60 6.39
C ALA A 422 -22.33 12.96 6.26
N ALA A 423 -22.41 13.61 5.10
CA ALA A 423 -21.83 14.93 4.88
C ALA A 423 -22.41 16.01 5.81
N ARG A 424 -23.71 15.98 6.11
CA ARG A 424 -24.35 16.88 7.08
C ARG A 424 -23.82 16.67 8.49
N LEU A 425 -23.70 15.42 8.91
CA LEU A 425 -23.13 15.10 10.22
C LEU A 425 -21.66 15.55 10.34
N LEU A 426 -20.89 15.48 9.25
CA LEU A 426 -19.53 16.03 9.21
C LEU A 426 -19.50 17.54 9.48
N LEU A 427 -20.48 18.33 8.97
CA LEU A 427 -20.60 19.76 9.29
C LEU A 427 -20.84 20.02 10.78
N GLU A 428 -21.52 19.11 11.47
CA GLU A 428 -21.77 19.17 12.92
C GLU A 428 -20.59 18.64 13.76
N GLY A 429 -19.47 18.23 13.13
CA GLY A 429 -18.35 17.59 13.82
C GLY A 429 -18.60 16.14 14.24
N LYS A 430 -19.66 15.50 13.74
CA LYS A 430 -19.97 14.07 13.95
C LYS A 430 -19.59 13.26 12.71
N SER A 431 -19.58 11.93 12.81
CA SER A 431 -19.30 11.09 11.64
C SER A 431 -20.14 9.81 11.61
N THR A 432 -20.41 9.32 10.39
CA THR A 432 -21.13 8.06 10.13
C THR A 432 -20.71 7.48 8.78
N ASN A 433 -21.32 6.35 8.38
CA ASN A 433 -21.05 5.64 7.13
C ASN A 433 -19.57 5.23 7.02
N HIS A 434 -18.97 4.75 8.12
CA HIS A 434 -17.54 4.46 8.21
C HIS A 434 -17.10 3.27 7.35
N GLU A 435 -18.04 2.49 6.84
CA GLU A 435 -17.81 1.41 5.88
C GLU A 435 -17.17 1.92 4.58
N HIS A 436 -17.33 3.20 4.25
CA HIS A 436 -16.71 3.81 3.07
C HIS A 436 -15.68 4.90 3.41
N PRO A 437 -14.60 5.00 2.60
CA PRO A 437 -13.63 6.08 2.68
C PRO A 437 -14.24 7.49 2.61
N PRO A 438 -13.63 8.50 3.22
CA PRO A 438 -14.30 9.76 3.53
C PRO A 438 -14.31 10.81 2.41
N LEU A 439 -13.45 10.70 1.38
CA LEU A 439 -13.16 11.82 0.49
C LEU A 439 -14.38 12.38 -0.23
N VAL A 440 -15.27 11.52 -0.74
CA VAL A 440 -16.46 12.00 -1.47
C VAL A 440 -17.48 12.59 -0.52
N LYS A 441 -17.64 12.07 0.71
CA LYS A 441 -18.50 12.68 1.73
C LYS A 441 -17.99 14.09 2.10
N ILE A 442 -16.68 14.26 2.17
CA ILE A 442 -16.06 15.59 2.35
C ILE A 442 -16.32 16.49 1.13
N LEU A 443 -16.26 15.98 -0.09
CA LEU A 443 -16.62 16.76 -1.28
C LEU A 443 -18.10 17.19 -1.28
N ILE A 444 -19.01 16.31 -0.87
CA ILE A 444 -20.44 16.63 -0.69
C ILE A 444 -20.60 17.69 0.40
N MET A 445 -19.91 17.56 1.53
CA MET A 445 -19.89 18.54 2.62
C MET A 445 -19.42 19.93 2.14
N VAL A 446 -18.35 19.98 1.35
CA VAL A 446 -17.87 21.21 0.71
C VAL A 446 -18.92 21.77 -0.26
N GLY A 447 -19.58 20.90 -1.03
CA GLY A 447 -20.67 21.29 -1.92
C GLY A 447 -21.85 21.93 -1.17
N ILE A 448 -22.28 21.33 -0.06
CA ILE A 448 -23.30 21.88 0.85
C ILE A 448 -22.87 23.26 1.39
N THR A 449 -21.60 23.40 1.76
CA THR A 449 -21.07 24.66 2.31
C THR A 449 -21.08 25.79 1.28
N ILE A 450 -20.78 25.49 0.01
CA ILE A 450 -20.65 26.49 -1.06
C ILE A 450 -22.01 26.81 -1.71
N PHE A 451 -22.83 25.80 -1.99
CA PHE A 451 -24.06 25.93 -2.78
C PHE A 451 -25.34 25.79 -1.96
N GLY A 452 -25.23 25.54 -0.65
CA GLY A 452 -26.33 25.28 0.26
C GLY A 452 -26.69 23.79 0.34
N ASP A 453 -27.44 23.42 1.39
CA ASP A 453 -27.92 22.06 1.62
C ASP A 453 -29.11 21.72 0.71
N ASN A 454 -28.84 21.56 -0.58
CA ASN A 454 -29.82 21.30 -1.64
C ASN A 454 -29.20 20.37 -2.71
N PRO A 455 -29.99 19.87 -3.69
CA PRO A 455 -29.47 18.97 -4.73
C PRO A 455 -28.22 19.47 -5.47
N LEU A 456 -28.09 20.78 -5.71
CA LEU A 456 -26.89 21.35 -6.30
C LEU A 456 -25.68 21.14 -5.36
N GLY A 457 -25.80 21.47 -4.09
CA GLY A 457 -24.74 21.22 -3.09
C GLY A 457 -24.37 19.74 -2.96
N TRP A 458 -25.34 18.84 -3.05
CA TRP A 458 -25.11 17.40 -2.91
C TRP A 458 -24.40 16.79 -4.12
N ARG A 459 -24.78 17.23 -5.34
CA ARG A 459 -24.44 16.56 -6.60
C ARG A 459 -23.32 17.25 -7.37
N PHE A 460 -23.01 18.52 -7.07
CA PHE A 460 -22.08 19.34 -7.88
C PHE A 460 -20.73 18.66 -8.13
N PHE A 461 -20.05 18.18 -7.08
CA PHE A 461 -18.74 17.57 -7.25
C PHE A 461 -18.81 16.22 -7.97
N SER A 462 -19.83 15.40 -7.71
CA SER A 462 -20.04 14.14 -8.46
C SER A 462 -20.25 14.40 -9.96
N ILE A 463 -21.06 15.41 -10.30
CA ILE A 463 -21.29 15.88 -11.68
C ILE A 463 -19.98 16.38 -12.30
N LEU A 464 -19.21 17.19 -11.57
CA LEU A 464 -17.95 17.75 -12.05
C LEU A 464 -16.94 16.64 -12.37
N PHE A 465 -16.68 15.75 -11.41
CA PHE A 465 -15.73 14.65 -11.60
C PHE A 465 -16.21 13.70 -12.71
N SER A 466 -17.48 13.29 -12.69
CA SER A 466 -18.03 12.44 -13.76
C SER A 466 -17.88 13.08 -15.15
N SER A 467 -18.11 14.38 -15.28
CA SER A 467 -17.90 15.09 -16.56
C SER A 467 -16.42 15.11 -16.97
N LEU A 468 -15.50 15.37 -16.04
CA LEU A 468 -14.05 15.33 -16.30
C LEU A 468 -13.57 13.94 -16.75
N SER A 469 -14.20 12.86 -16.27
CA SER A 469 -13.86 11.49 -16.66
C SER A 469 -13.99 11.25 -18.17
N ILE A 470 -14.89 11.95 -18.87
CA ILE A 470 -15.07 11.90 -20.34
C ILE A 470 -13.77 12.35 -21.05
N SER A 471 -13.23 13.50 -20.65
CA SER A 471 -11.97 14.02 -21.21
C SER A 471 -10.78 13.14 -20.83
N LEU A 472 -10.75 12.59 -19.62
CA LEU A 472 -9.67 11.70 -19.19
C LEU A 472 -9.68 10.39 -19.97
N LEU A 473 -10.84 9.81 -20.26
CA LEU A 473 -10.96 8.64 -21.12
C LEU A 473 -10.40 8.91 -22.53
N TYR A 474 -10.76 10.05 -23.12
CA TYR A 474 -10.17 10.50 -24.38
C TYR A 474 -8.64 10.57 -24.30
N LEU A 475 -8.10 11.22 -23.25
CA LEU A 475 -6.66 11.39 -23.07
C LEU A 475 -5.92 10.07 -22.80
N LEU A 476 -6.53 9.14 -22.07
CA LEU A 476 -5.99 7.81 -21.83
C LEU A 476 -5.89 7.04 -23.14
N MET A 477 -6.99 6.95 -23.87
CA MET A 477 -7.05 6.26 -25.15
C MET A 477 -6.09 6.90 -26.17
N LEU A 478 -5.98 8.23 -26.20
CA LEU A 478 -5.05 8.96 -27.06
C LEU A 478 -3.60 8.68 -26.68
N SER A 479 -3.32 8.54 -25.38
CA SER A 479 -1.98 8.22 -24.88
C SER A 479 -1.54 6.82 -25.32
N LEU A 480 -2.48 5.86 -25.34
CA LEU A 480 -2.25 4.47 -25.75
C LEU A 480 -2.13 4.29 -27.27
N THR A 481 -3.04 4.88 -28.06
CA THR A 481 -3.19 4.55 -29.50
C THR A 481 -2.73 5.63 -30.46
N LYS A 482 -2.60 6.88 -29.98
CA LYS A 482 -2.41 8.09 -30.81
C LYS A 482 -3.53 8.36 -31.83
N SER A 483 -4.61 7.57 -31.84
CA SER A 483 -5.73 7.70 -32.77
C SER A 483 -6.82 8.60 -32.22
N ARG A 484 -6.95 9.83 -32.76
CA ARG A 484 -7.97 10.79 -32.31
C ARG A 484 -9.40 10.28 -32.52
N ILE A 485 -9.64 9.52 -33.59
CA ILE A 485 -10.96 8.95 -33.91
C ILE A 485 -11.33 7.92 -32.86
N ALA A 486 -10.43 6.99 -32.53
CA ALA A 486 -10.68 5.98 -31.50
C ALA A 486 -10.89 6.65 -30.14
N SER A 487 -10.04 7.60 -29.77
CA SER A 487 -10.16 8.35 -28.51
C SER A 487 -11.48 9.11 -28.38
N PHE A 488 -11.89 9.85 -29.43
CA PHE A 488 -13.13 10.61 -29.40
C PHE A 488 -14.34 9.68 -29.35
N SER A 489 -14.31 8.58 -30.12
CA SER A 489 -15.40 7.60 -30.12
C SER A 489 -15.55 6.91 -28.76
N SER A 490 -14.45 6.60 -28.06
CA SER A 490 -14.50 6.03 -26.71
C SER A 490 -15.15 6.99 -25.72
N ALA A 491 -14.77 8.26 -25.77
CA ALA A 491 -15.36 9.30 -24.91
C ALA A 491 -16.84 9.52 -25.24
N LEU A 492 -17.21 9.50 -26.52
CA LEU A 492 -18.58 9.65 -26.98
C LEU A 492 -19.47 8.49 -26.50
N LEU A 493 -19.07 7.25 -26.75
CA LEU A 493 -19.80 6.06 -26.29
C LEU A 493 -19.98 6.03 -24.77
N PHE A 494 -18.93 6.38 -24.02
CA PHE A 494 -18.99 6.47 -22.56
C PHE A 494 -19.89 7.59 -22.07
N SER A 495 -19.87 8.77 -22.70
CA SER A 495 -20.72 9.89 -22.30
C SER A 495 -22.22 9.59 -22.44
N PHE A 496 -22.60 8.79 -23.45
CA PHE A 496 -23.97 8.35 -23.68
C PHE A 496 -24.30 7.00 -23.01
N ASP A 497 -23.43 6.45 -22.15
CA ASP A 497 -23.80 5.30 -21.32
C ASP A 497 -24.73 5.75 -20.19
N ILE A 498 -25.95 5.20 -20.16
CA ILE A 498 -26.98 5.65 -19.22
C ILE A 498 -26.65 5.33 -17.75
N MET A 499 -25.97 4.22 -17.47
CA MET A 499 -25.55 3.89 -16.11
C MET A 499 -24.44 4.85 -15.65
N ALA A 500 -23.43 5.09 -16.50
CA ALA A 500 -22.38 6.05 -16.22
C ALA A 500 -22.94 7.48 -16.07
N PHE A 501 -23.97 7.81 -16.87
CA PHE A 501 -24.68 9.07 -16.74
C PHE A 501 -25.39 9.18 -15.40
N ASN A 502 -26.29 8.25 -15.07
CA ASN A 502 -27.11 8.29 -13.87
C ASN A 502 -26.27 8.28 -12.60
N ILE A 503 -25.31 7.36 -12.46
CA ILE A 503 -24.42 7.29 -11.29
C ILE A 503 -23.57 8.56 -11.15
N GLY A 504 -23.18 9.17 -12.27
CA GLY A 504 -22.46 10.45 -12.28
C GLY A 504 -23.32 11.68 -12.00
N GLN A 505 -24.65 11.55 -12.05
CA GLN A 505 -25.60 12.65 -11.85
C GLN A 505 -25.95 12.88 -10.38
N ILE A 506 -25.87 11.81 -9.58
CA ILE A 506 -26.25 11.79 -8.18
C ILE A 506 -25.02 11.83 -7.27
N GLY A 507 -25.21 12.13 -5.99
CA GLY A 507 -24.16 12.23 -4.96
C GLY A 507 -23.52 10.89 -4.57
N MET A 508 -22.92 10.19 -5.55
CA MET A 508 -22.29 8.87 -5.41
C MET A 508 -20.76 8.93 -5.36
N LEU A 509 -20.14 7.88 -4.79
CA LEU A 509 -18.68 7.73 -4.69
C LEU A 509 -17.98 7.50 -6.04
N ASP A 510 -18.68 6.86 -6.98
CA ASP A 510 -18.13 6.28 -8.19
C ASP A 510 -17.55 7.29 -9.19
N GLY A 511 -18.19 8.44 -9.37
CA GLY A 511 -17.75 9.45 -10.34
C GLY A 511 -16.36 10.01 -10.03
N ALA A 512 -16.12 10.37 -8.77
CA ALA A 512 -14.81 10.83 -8.29
C ALA A 512 -13.77 9.71 -8.32
N ALA A 513 -14.12 8.51 -7.83
CA ALA A 513 -13.23 7.36 -7.84
C ALA A 513 -12.73 7.03 -9.26
N LEU A 514 -13.64 6.92 -10.24
CA LEU A 514 -13.30 6.65 -11.64
C LEU A 514 -12.40 7.74 -12.24
N THR A 515 -12.67 9.00 -11.91
CA THR A 515 -11.87 10.14 -12.38
C THR A 515 -10.41 10.03 -11.93
N PHE A 516 -10.20 9.73 -10.65
CA PHE A 516 -8.85 9.54 -10.12
C PHE A 516 -8.18 8.28 -10.69
N VAL A 517 -8.91 7.18 -10.90
CA VAL A 517 -8.37 5.98 -11.55
C VAL A 517 -7.93 6.26 -13.00
N LEU A 518 -8.71 6.98 -13.78
CA LEU A 518 -8.35 7.38 -15.15
C LEU A 518 -7.13 8.30 -15.14
N ALA A 519 -7.11 9.30 -14.26
CA ALA A 519 -5.96 10.21 -14.12
C ALA A 519 -4.69 9.45 -13.71
N ALA A 520 -4.78 8.53 -12.74
CA ALA A 520 -3.69 7.68 -12.30
C ALA A 520 -3.15 6.84 -13.47
N SER A 521 -4.05 6.24 -14.24
CA SER A 521 -3.71 5.42 -15.40
C SER A 521 -3.04 6.22 -16.52
N ILE A 522 -3.45 7.47 -16.76
CA ILE A 522 -2.73 8.37 -17.69
C ILE A 522 -1.32 8.65 -17.18
N MET A 523 -1.14 8.89 -15.88
CA MET A 523 0.19 9.11 -15.29
C MET A 523 1.05 7.84 -15.41
N LEU A 524 0.48 6.66 -15.18
CA LEU A 524 1.13 5.36 -15.37
C LEU A 524 1.65 5.19 -16.80
N VAL A 525 0.78 5.41 -17.81
CA VAL A 525 1.14 5.31 -19.23
C VAL A 525 2.19 6.35 -19.64
N LYS A 526 2.19 7.52 -18.97
CA LYS A 526 3.20 8.58 -19.13
C LYS A 526 4.46 8.38 -18.26
N GLU A 527 4.60 7.23 -17.61
CA GLU A 527 5.77 6.86 -16.79
C GLU A 527 6.01 7.80 -15.60
N LYS A 528 4.95 8.47 -15.11
CA LYS A 528 4.95 9.34 -13.92
C LYS A 528 4.45 8.56 -12.71
N TYR A 529 5.26 7.63 -12.23
CA TYR A 529 4.85 6.62 -11.24
C TYR A 529 4.42 7.19 -9.88
N ASP A 530 5.10 8.22 -9.36
CA ASP A 530 4.70 8.86 -8.09
C ASP A 530 3.33 9.51 -8.17
N SER A 531 3.09 10.27 -9.25
CA SER A 531 1.80 10.90 -9.51
C SER A 531 0.70 9.85 -9.73
N SER A 532 1.03 8.73 -10.39
CA SER A 532 0.13 7.59 -10.54
C SER A 532 -0.26 7.02 -9.17
N GLY A 533 0.71 6.76 -8.29
CA GLY A 533 0.45 6.24 -6.95
C GLY A 533 -0.39 7.19 -6.11
N LEU A 534 -0.09 8.50 -6.15
CA LEU A 534 -0.87 9.51 -5.44
C LEU A 534 -2.34 9.52 -5.89
N LEU A 535 -2.59 9.54 -7.21
CA LEU A 535 -3.94 9.55 -7.76
C LEU A 535 -4.68 8.23 -7.49
N PHE A 536 -4.01 7.08 -7.52
CA PHE A 536 -4.61 5.82 -7.06
C PHE A 536 -4.97 5.88 -5.56
N GLY A 537 -4.14 6.51 -4.72
CA GLY A 537 -4.47 6.74 -3.31
C GLY A 537 -5.71 7.61 -3.12
N LEU A 538 -5.86 8.68 -3.91
CA LEU A 538 -7.08 9.51 -3.91
C LEU A 538 -8.31 8.72 -4.40
N ALA A 539 -8.14 7.83 -5.38
CA ALA A 539 -9.21 6.93 -5.80
C ALA A 539 -9.65 5.99 -4.66
N LEU A 540 -8.68 5.39 -3.95
CA LEU A 540 -8.94 4.55 -2.77
C LEU A 540 -9.65 5.33 -1.66
N LEU A 541 -9.30 6.61 -1.46
CA LEU A 541 -10.00 7.51 -0.51
C LEU A 541 -11.42 7.89 -0.95
N CYS A 542 -11.77 7.71 -2.23
CA CYS A 542 -13.15 7.82 -2.70
C CYS A 542 -13.91 6.50 -2.51
N LYS A 543 -13.30 5.38 -2.93
CA LYS A 543 -13.92 4.05 -2.90
C LYS A 543 -12.84 2.97 -2.82
N LEU A 544 -12.90 2.11 -1.81
CA LEU A 544 -11.88 1.08 -1.58
C LEU A 544 -11.77 0.08 -2.74
N SER A 545 -12.86 -0.17 -3.48
CA SER A 545 -12.84 -1.06 -4.65
C SER A 545 -12.01 -0.54 -5.83
N SER A 546 -11.56 0.73 -5.81
CA SER A 546 -10.56 1.23 -6.76
C SER A 546 -9.21 0.49 -6.66
N ILE A 547 -8.99 -0.32 -5.60
CA ILE A 547 -7.84 -1.22 -5.51
C ILE A 547 -7.78 -2.19 -6.69
N PHE A 548 -8.93 -2.60 -7.22
CA PHE A 548 -9.02 -3.50 -8.37
C PHE A 548 -8.38 -2.86 -9.60
N SER A 549 -8.52 -1.56 -9.79
CA SER A 549 -7.95 -0.84 -10.92
C SER A 549 -6.40 -0.78 -10.90
N LEU A 550 -5.74 -1.11 -9.78
CA LEU A 550 -4.27 -1.33 -9.76
C LEU A 550 -3.85 -2.54 -10.60
N GLY A 551 -4.78 -3.39 -11.02
CA GLY A 551 -4.54 -4.49 -11.97
C GLY A 551 -4.06 -4.06 -13.35
N VAL A 552 -4.01 -2.75 -13.65
CA VAL A 552 -3.35 -2.22 -14.86
C VAL A 552 -1.84 -2.02 -14.70
N VAL A 553 -1.29 -2.05 -13.48
CA VAL A 553 0.16 -1.88 -13.21
C VAL A 553 1.05 -2.94 -13.92
N PRO A 554 0.63 -4.22 -14.06
CA PRO A 554 1.34 -5.20 -14.90
C PRO A 554 1.56 -4.79 -16.36
N PHE A 555 0.82 -3.79 -16.87
CA PHE A 555 1.03 -3.20 -18.20
C PHE A 555 2.48 -2.76 -18.40
N LEU A 556 3.14 -2.22 -17.36
CA LEU A 556 4.53 -1.76 -17.45
C LEU A 556 5.51 -2.90 -17.79
N LEU A 557 5.34 -4.08 -17.16
CA LEU A 557 6.17 -5.24 -17.44
C LEU A 557 5.91 -5.75 -18.86
N ALA A 558 4.65 -5.92 -19.20
CA ALA A 558 4.25 -6.49 -20.48
C ALA A 558 4.63 -5.57 -21.65
N LYS A 559 4.60 -4.24 -21.47
CA LYS A 559 5.12 -3.26 -22.43
C LYS A 559 6.60 -3.50 -22.73
N GLU A 560 7.43 -3.70 -21.70
CA GLU A 560 8.87 -3.90 -21.88
C GLU A 560 9.16 -5.29 -22.49
N ILE A 561 8.41 -6.33 -22.11
CA ILE A 561 8.50 -7.66 -22.74
C ILE A 561 8.17 -7.58 -24.24
N PHE A 562 7.14 -6.81 -24.63
CA PHE A 562 6.76 -6.68 -26.03
C PHE A 562 7.84 -5.95 -26.85
N LYS A 563 8.51 -4.98 -26.23
CA LYS A 563 9.61 -4.22 -26.82
C LYS A 563 10.90 -5.02 -26.95
N GLU A 564 11.36 -5.67 -25.88
CA GLU A 564 12.64 -6.39 -25.85
C GLU A 564 12.55 -7.82 -26.41
N ARG A 565 11.34 -8.38 -26.57
CA ARG A 565 11.07 -9.76 -27.00
C ARG A 565 11.76 -10.86 -26.17
N LYS A 566 12.31 -10.50 -25.00
CA LYS A 566 12.94 -11.41 -24.04
C LYS A 566 12.59 -10.96 -22.64
N LEU A 567 12.27 -11.92 -21.77
CA LEU A 567 12.12 -11.64 -20.35
C LEU A 567 13.51 -11.62 -19.71
N ARG A 568 14.01 -10.43 -19.37
CA ARG A 568 15.23 -10.29 -18.57
C ARG A 568 14.84 -10.15 -17.10
N MET A 569 15.51 -10.88 -16.22
CA MET A 569 15.25 -10.80 -14.78
C MET A 569 15.41 -9.37 -14.25
N LYS A 570 16.37 -8.60 -14.79
CA LYS A 570 16.56 -7.17 -14.46
C LYS A 570 15.28 -6.36 -14.70
N THR A 571 14.62 -6.57 -15.83
CA THR A 571 13.36 -5.90 -16.21
C THR A 571 12.23 -6.27 -15.24
N VAL A 572 12.18 -7.53 -14.79
CA VAL A 572 11.22 -7.97 -13.76
C VAL A 572 11.47 -7.26 -12.43
N PHE A 573 12.73 -7.09 -12.01
CA PHE A 573 13.06 -6.34 -10.79
C PHE A 573 12.72 -4.86 -10.89
N GLU A 574 13.07 -4.22 -12.00
CA GLU A 574 12.71 -2.82 -12.24
C GLU A 574 11.18 -2.64 -12.21
N TRP A 575 10.43 -3.52 -12.88
CA TRP A 575 8.98 -3.51 -12.80
C TRP A 575 8.45 -3.71 -11.38
N PHE A 576 8.96 -4.71 -10.65
CA PHE A 576 8.52 -4.99 -9.29
C PHE A 576 8.74 -3.79 -8.38
N THR A 577 9.93 -3.16 -8.46
CA THR A 577 10.24 -1.97 -7.67
C THR A 577 9.36 -0.77 -8.02
N LEU A 578 9.07 -0.54 -9.30
CA LEU A 578 8.15 0.51 -9.75
C LEU A 578 6.71 0.24 -9.30
N SER A 579 6.25 -1.00 -9.41
CA SER A 579 4.90 -1.42 -9.01
C SER A 579 4.70 -1.23 -7.51
N MET A 580 5.67 -1.70 -6.71
CA MET A 580 5.66 -1.52 -5.27
C MET A 580 5.72 -0.05 -4.86
N ARG A 581 6.48 0.79 -5.58
CA ARG A 581 6.49 2.25 -5.34
C ARG A 581 5.11 2.89 -5.57
N ILE A 582 4.41 2.50 -6.63
CA ILE A 582 3.04 2.99 -6.92
C ILE A 582 2.07 2.54 -5.82
N ILE A 583 2.10 1.27 -5.46
CA ILE A 583 1.22 0.68 -4.43
C ILE A 583 1.48 1.32 -3.07
N LEU A 584 2.75 1.46 -2.67
CA LEU A 584 3.11 2.07 -1.39
C LEU A 584 2.69 3.54 -1.33
N MET A 585 2.88 4.30 -2.41
CA MET A 585 2.42 5.68 -2.48
C MET A 585 0.88 5.76 -2.36
N ALA A 586 0.14 4.88 -3.05
CA ALA A 586 -1.31 4.82 -2.95
C ALA A 586 -1.77 4.49 -1.51
N LEU A 587 -1.10 3.53 -0.86
CA LEU A 587 -1.37 3.13 0.52
C LEU A 587 -1.06 4.27 1.51
N ILE A 588 0.06 4.98 1.34
CA ILE A 588 0.41 6.14 2.17
C ILE A 588 -0.68 7.21 2.07
N ILE A 589 -1.10 7.56 0.86
CA ILE A 589 -2.16 8.58 0.67
C ILE A 589 -3.47 8.12 1.31
N LEU A 590 -3.85 6.84 1.15
CA LEU A 590 -5.02 6.27 1.82
C LEU A 590 -4.92 6.39 3.34
N LEU A 591 -3.83 5.89 3.93
CA LEU A 591 -3.64 5.90 5.40
C LEU A 591 -3.56 7.30 5.97
N VAL A 592 -2.86 8.22 5.32
CA VAL A 592 -2.78 9.63 5.76
C VAL A 592 -4.14 10.31 5.66
N GLY A 593 -4.91 10.04 4.60
CA GLY A 593 -6.26 10.58 4.44
C GLY A 593 -7.24 10.06 5.49
N LEU A 594 -7.18 8.76 5.81
CA LEU A 594 -7.96 8.18 6.90
C LEU A 594 -7.52 8.71 8.27
N TRP A 595 -6.22 8.81 8.53
CA TRP A 595 -5.68 9.34 9.77
C TRP A 595 -6.14 10.79 10.02
N ALA A 596 -6.07 11.63 8.98
CA ALA A 596 -6.53 13.01 9.06
C ALA A 596 -8.04 13.09 9.37
N TYR A 597 -8.83 12.19 8.78
CA TYR A 597 -10.26 12.08 9.05
C TYR A 597 -10.53 11.58 10.48
N ASP A 598 -9.87 10.51 10.91
CA ASP A 598 -10.06 9.89 12.21
C ASP A 598 -9.73 10.84 13.35
N ILE A 599 -8.64 11.62 13.22
CA ILE A 599 -8.30 12.68 14.17
C ILE A 599 -9.34 13.79 14.15
N ALA A 600 -9.74 14.26 12.96
CA ALA A 600 -10.65 15.40 12.84
C ALA A 600 -12.03 15.12 13.48
N TYR A 601 -12.50 13.88 13.41
CA TYR A 601 -13.83 13.48 13.90
C TYR A 601 -13.79 12.58 15.16
N GLY A 602 -12.62 12.37 15.76
CA GLY A 602 -12.47 11.61 16.99
C GLY A 602 -12.93 10.15 16.89
N VAL A 603 -12.72 9.50 15.75
CA VAL A 603 -13.15 8.11 15.49
C VAL A 603 -11.97 7.16 15.36
N PHE A 604 -12.22 5.86 15.59
CA PHE A 604 -11.21 4.79 15.52
C PHE A 604 -9.93 5.07 16.34
N SER A 605 -10.04 5.88 17.39
CA SER A 605 -8.92 6.36 18.21
C SER A 605 -7.81 7.08 17.40
N GLY A 606 -8.18 7.74 16.30
CA GLY A 606 -7.20 8.38 15.41
C GLY A 606 -6.35 7.37 14.62
N ASN A 607 -6.78 6.11 14.52
CA ASN A 607 -5.97 5.03 13.94
C ASN A 607 -6.53 4.56 12.58
N PRO A 608 -5.88 4.92 11.46
CA PRO A 608 -6.37 4.59 10.11
C PRO A 608 -6.38 3.08 9.82
N LEU A 609 -5.56 2.28 10.53
CA LEU A 609 -5.54 0.83 10.35
C LEU A 609 -6.76 0.18 11.00
N ASN A 610 -7.22 0.69 12.15
CA ASN A 610 -8.48 0.26 12.75
C ASN A 610 -9.66 0.60 11.83
N HIS A 611 -9.64 1.80 11.22
CA HIS A 611 -10.67 2.18 10.26
C HIS A 611 -10.67 1.27 9.03
N LEU A 612 -9.50 0.96 8.45
CA LEU A 612 -9.40 -0.01 7.34
C LEU A 612 -9.87 -1.40 7.74
N ASN A 613 -9.51 -1.87 8.94
CA ASN A 613 -9.96 -3.17 9.45
C ASN A 613 -11.49 -3.19 9.58
N TYR A 614 -12.10 -2.13 10.13
CA TYR A 614 -13.55 -1.98 10.19
C TYR A 614 -14.19 -2.05 8.81
N MET A 615 -13.67 -1.31 7.82
CA MET A 615 -14.18 -1.37 6.44
C MET A 615 -14.10 -2.79 5.88
N PHE A 616 -12.99 -3.49 6.09
CA PHE A 616 -12.83 -4.86 5.61
C PHE A 616 -13.82 -5.83 6.28
N SER A 617 -13.91 -5.79 7.60
CA SER A 617 -14.82 -6.63 8.40
C SER A 617 -16.28 -6.38 8.09
N TYR A 618 -16.70 -5.11 7.96
CA TYR A 618 -18.07 -4.75 7.58
C TYR A 618 -18.43 -5.37 6.23
N HIS A 619 -17.51 -5.27 5.28
CA HIS A 619 -17.73 -5.76 3.93
C HIS A 619 -17.62 -7.28 3.79
N SER A 620 -16.89 -7.97 4.67
CA SER A 620 -16.74 -9.43 4.61
C SER A 620 -18.02 -10.18 5.05
N VAL A 621 -18.87 -9.54 5.86
CA VAL A 621 -20.13 -10.14 6.35
C VAL A 621 -21.33 -9.91 5.41
N LEU A 622 -21.19 -9.07 4.38
CA LEU A 622 -22.26 -8.80 3.41
C LEU A 622 -22.42 -9.93 2.39
N GLN A 623 -22.99 -11.05 2.84
CA GLN A 623 -23.26 -12.22 2.02
C GLN A 623 -24.75 -12.38 1.73
N TYR A 624 -25.08 -12.94 0.56
CA TYR A 624 -26.44 -13.32 0.20
C TYR A 624 -26.66 -14.81 0.46
N ASP A 625 -27.85 -15.14 0.92
CA ASP A 625 -28.25 -16.54 1.17
C ASP A 625 -28.83 -17.19 -0.08
N ASP A 626 -29.59 -16.41 -0.86
CA ASP A 626 -30.34 -16.86 -2.04
C ASP A 626 -29.84 -16.13 -3.31
N PRO A 627 -29.25 -16.85 -4.28
CA PRO A 627 -28.74 -16.25 -5.52
C PRO A 627 -29.84 -15.64 -6.40
N GLU A 628 -31.12 -16.02 -6.24
CA GLU A 628 -32.21 -15.46 -7.05
C GLU A 628 -32.53 -14.01 -6.67
N ARG A 629 -32.16 -13.58 -5.46
CA ARG A 629 -32.36 -12.21 -4.97
C ARG A 629 -31.27 -11.24 -5.43
N VAL A 630 -30.22 -11.74 -6.09
CA VAL A 630 -29.07 -10.95 -6.50
C VAL A 630 -28.93 -10.99 -8.01
N ILE A 631 -28.79 -9.81 -8.62
CA ILE A 631 -28.42 -9.73 -10.04
C ILE A 631 -26.91 -9.99 -10.13
N LEU A 632 -26.53 -11.24 -10.40
CA LEU A 632 -25.13 -11.65 -10.41
C LEU A 632 -24.35 -11.09 -11.62
N PRO A 633 -23.02 -10.92 -11.51
CA PRO A 633 -22.21 -10.22 -12.51
C PRO A 633 -22.27 -10.74 -13.94
N LEU A 634 -22.42 -12.06 -14.14
CA LEU A 634 -22.54 -12.62 -15.48
C LEU A 634 -23.85 -12.23 -16.16
N LYS A 635 -24.92 -11.97 -15.37
CA LYS A 635 -26.20 -11.45 -15.88
C LYS A 635 -26.07 -10.02 -16.39
N TRP A 636 -25.14 -9.22 -15.85
CA TRP A 636 -24.93 -7.83 -16.29
C TRP A 636 -24.51 -7.73 -17.76
N ILE A 637 -23.80 -8.76 -18.24
CA ILE A 637 -23.25 -8.83 -19.59
C ILE A 637 -23.94 -9.89 -20.45
N ASN A 638 -25.09 -10.41 -20.03
CA ASN A 638 -25.79 -11.48 -20.74
C ASN A 638 -26.79 -10.90 -21.77
N PRO A 639 -26.60 -11.13 -23.09
CA PRO A 639 -27.54 -10.69 -24.11
C PRO A 639 -28.83 -11.52 -24.17
N LEU A 640 -28.83 -12.75 -23.63
CA LEU A 640 -29.96 -13.68 -23.71
C LEU A 640 -30.90 -13.59 -22.50
N ASP A 641 -30.37 -13.20 -21.34
CA ASP A 641 -31.14 -12.97 -20.11
C ASP A 641 -30.70 -11.64 -19.46
N PRO A 642 -31.06 -10.50 -20.07
CA PRO A 642 -30.74 -9.21 -19.49
C PRO A 642 -31.53 -8.94 -18.21
N PHE A 643 -30.91 -8.23 -17.27
CA PHE A 643 -31.61 -7.80 -16.06
C PHE A 643 -32.61 -6.66 -16.35
N PRO A 644 -33.76 -6.63 -15.66
CA PRO A 644 -34.76 -5.59 -15.86
C PRO A 644 -34.27 -4.22 -15.33
N PRO A 645 -34.86 -3.10 -15.76
CA PRO A 645 -34.54 -1.76 -15.24
C PRO A 645 -34.70 -1.72 -13.71
N ILE A 646 -33.68 -1.25 -12.99
CA ILE A 646 -33.68 -1.20 -11.52
C ILE A 646 -34.09 0.20 -11.07
N PRO A 647 -35.16 0.37 -10.27
CA PRO A 647 -35.58 1.69 -9.81
C PRO A 647 -34.57 2.26 -8.81
N TYR A 648 -33.93 3.38 -9.14
CA TYR A 648 -33.12 4.17 -8.19
C TYR A 648 -33.96 5.25 -7.52
N TYR A 649 -34.87 5.85 -8.28
CA TYR A 649 -35.89 6.77 -7.77
C TYR A 649 -36.99 6.93 -8.83
N ILE A 650 -38.26 6.78 -8.42
CA ILE A 650 -39.41 6.94 -9.30
C ILE A 650 -40.50 7.71 -8.56
N SER A 651 -40.90 8.87 -9.08
CA SER A 651 -42.09 9.59 -8.61
C SER A 651 -43.28 9.33 -9.54
N LYS A 652 -44.43 9.00 -8.94
CA LYS A 652 -45.69 8.73 -9.63
C LYS A 652 -46.74 9.77 -9.26
N VAL A 653 -47.49 10.25 -10.25
CA VAL A 653 -48.74 10.99 -10.05
C VAL A 653 -49.88 10.11 -10.52
N THR A 654 -50.89 9.99 -9.67
CA THR A 654 -52.09 9.22 -9.95
C THR A 654 -53.23 10.19 -10.19
N GLU A 655 -53.74 10.24 -11.42
CA GLU A 655 -54.91 11.05 -11.77
C GLU A 655 -56.09 10.13 -12.09
N ILE A 656 -57.28 10.49 -11.59
CA ILE A 656 -58.52 9.81 -11.95
C ILE A 656 -59.14 10.57 -13.11
N VAL A 657 -59.02 10.01 -14.33
CA VAL A 657 -59.62 10.58 -15.54
C VAL A 657 -60.71 9.63 -16.02
N ASN A 658 -61.95 10.13 -16.12
CA ASN A 658 -63.14 9.37 -16.54
C ASN A 658 -63.36 8.07 -15.74
N GLY A 659 -63.13 8.09 -14.42
CA GLY A 659 -63.29 6.91 -13.55
C GLY A 659 -62.22 5.83 -13.72
N SER A 660 -61.23 6.04 -14.60
CA SER A 660 -60.06 5.19 -14.76
C SER A 660 -58.84 5.81 -14.07
N LEU A 661 -58.14 5.02 -13.26
CA LEU A 661 -56.86 5.40 -12.68
C LEU A 661 -55.79 5.45 -13.77
N ARG A 662 -55.23 6.63 -14.04
CA ARG A 662 -54.04 6.78 -14.89
C ARG A 662 -52.84 7.15 -14.02
N GLU A 663 -51.78 6.35 -14.13
CA GLU A 663 -50.50 6.63 -13.47
C GLU A 663 -49.53 7.26 -14.47
N HIS A 664 -48.98 8.43 -14.13
CA HIS A 664 -47.95 9.10 -14.92
C HIS A 664 -46.66 9.25 -14.09
N TYR A 665 -45.49 9.07 -14.73
CA TYR A 665 -44.18 9.14 -14.07
C TYR A 665 -43.51 10.49 -14.36
N LEU A 666 -43.33 11.31 -13.32
CA LEU A 666 -42.71 12.64 -13.47
C LEU A 666 -41.17 12.56 -13.50
N ILE A 667 -40.59 11.69 -12.68
CA ILE A 667 -39.13 11.52 -12.54
C ILE A 667 -38.84 10.03 -12.46
N ALA A 668 -37.92 9.54 -13.31
CA ALA A 668 -37.56 8.13 -13.37
C ALA A 668 -36.03 7.97 -13.53
N TYR A 669 -35.37 7.62 -12.44
CA TYR A 669 -33.97 7.19 -12.41
C TYR A 669 -33.93 5.66 -12.39
N TYR A 670 -33.43 5.06 -13.46
CA TYR A 670 -33.23 3.63 -13.54
C TYR A 670 -31.74 3.28 -13.63
N GLY A 671 -31.32 2.28 -12.85
CA GLY A 671 -30.10 1.52 -13.11
C GLY A 671 -30.38 0.52 -14.23
N ILE A 672 -29.99 0.86 -15.46
CA ILE A 672 -30.11 -0.03 -16.62
C ILE A 672 -28.80 -0.06 -17.40
N TYR A 673 -28.46 -1.23 -17.94
CA TYR A 673 -27.33 -1.39 -18.84
C TYR A 673 -27.60 -0.71 -20.20
N THR A 674 -26.56 -0.58 -21.00
CA THR A 674 -26.71 -0.35 -22.45
C THR A 674 -26.40 -1.65 -23.17
N PRO A 675 -27.09 -1.99 -24.27
CA PRO A 675 -26.81 -3.22 -25.03
C PRO A 675 -25.33 -3.36 -25.46
N LEU A 676 -24.56 -2.26 -25.50
CA LEU A 676 -23.13 -2.31 -25.76
C LEU A 676 -22.33 -3.02 -24.67
N TRP A 677 -22.85 -3.20 -23.45
CA TRP A 677 -22.23 -3.99 -22.40
C TRP A 677 -21.91 -5.42 -22.87
N TRP A 678 -22.78 -6.00 -23.70
CA TRP A 678 -22.62 -7.35 -24.25
C TRP A 678 -21.48 -7.47 -25.25
N SER A 679 -20.98 -6.34 -25.78
CA SER A 679 -19.81 -6.36 -26.67
C SER A 679 -18.56 -6.89 -25.97
N ILE A 680 -18.55 -7.00 -24.64
CA ILE A 680 -17.45 -7.61 -23.88
C ILE A 680 -17.10 -9.02 -24.38
N TRP A 681 -18.10 -9.80 -24.80
CA TRP A 681 -17.93 -11.15 -25.36
C TRP A 681 -17.17 -11.17 -26.68
N LEU A 682 -17.16 -10.06 -27.41
CA LEU A 682 -16.40 -9.88 -28.64
C LEU A 682 -15.05 -9.20 -28.37
N ILE A 683 -15.06 -8.12 -27.59
CA ILE A 683 -13.88 -7.30 -27.31
C ILE A 683 -12.80 -8.10 -26.59
N MET A 684 -13.17 -8.96 -25.63
CA MET A 684 -12.21 -9.77 -24.88
C MET A 684 -11.42 -10.73 -25.78
N PRO A 685 -12.06 -11.62 -26.58
CA PRO A 685 -11.34 -12.49 -27.53
C PRO A 685 -10.56 -11.71 -28.60
N VAL A 686 -11.13 -10.65 -29.18
CA VAL A 686 -10.46 -9.87 -30.22
C VAL A 686 -9.20 -9.20 -29.68
N SER A 687 -9.28 -8.62 -28.47
CA SER A 687 -8.11 -8.02 -27.81
C SER A 687 -7.03 -9.08 -27.57
N LEU A 688 -7.40 -10.29 -27.11
CA LEU A 688 -6.46 -11.39 -26.91
C LEU A 688 -5.77 -11.81 -28.23
N ILE A 689 -6.54 -11.93 -29.32
CA ILE A 689 -6.00 -12.28 -30.65
C ILE A 689 -5.01 -11.20 -31.13
N GLU A 690 -5.35 -9.92 -31.00
CA GLU A 690 -4.48 -8.82 -31.40
C GLU A 690 -3.22 -8.70 -30.53
N ILE A 691 -3.31 -9.01 -29.23
CA ILE A 691 -2.15 -9.11 -28.33
C ILE A 691 -1.21 -10.21 -28.82
N VAL A 692 -1.73 -11.41 -29.11
CA VAL A 692 -0.91 -12.56 -29.55
C VAL A 692 -0.31 -12.31 -30.93
N ARG A 693 -1.10 -11.80 -31.88
CA ARG A 693 -0.68 -11.61 -33.28
C ARG A 693 0.18 -10.37 -33.50
N ARG A 694 -0.21 -9.23 -32.90
CA ARG A 694 0.38 -7.91 -33.18
C ARG A 694 1.09 -7.28 -32.01
N LYS A 695 1.05 -7.89 -30.81
CA LYS A 695 1.61 -7.31 -29.58
C LYS A 695 1.03 -5.92 -29.31
N GLY A 696 -0.27 -5.77 -29.54
CA GLY A 696 -1.00 -4.53 -29.35
C GLY A 696 -0.97 -4.07 -27.89
N LEU A 697 -0.28 -2.96 -27.61
CA LEU A 697 -0.19 -2.40 -26.25
C LEU A 697 -1.53 -1.80 -25.79
N ALA A 698 -2.31 -1.23 -26.70
CA ALA A 698 -3.61 -0.68 -26.36
C ALA A 698 -4.59 -1.79 -25.97
N GLU A 699 -4.61 -2.88 -26.76
CA GLU A 699 -5.43 -4.07 -26.55
C GLU A 699 -5.05 -4.77 -25.24
N LEU A 700 -3.75 -4.86 -24.94
CA LEU A 700 -3.26 -5.34 -23.65
C LEU A 700 -3.78 -4.48 -22.49
N PHE A 701 -3.69 -3.15 -22.59
CA PHE A 701 -4.18 -2.26 -21.55
C PHE A 701 -5.70 -2.39 -21.36
N ILE A 702 -6.45 -2.48 -22.47
CA ILE A 702 -7.91 -2.70 -22.47
C ILE A 702 -8.26 -4.01 -21.77
N LEU A 703 -7.55 -5.10 -22.10
CA LEU A 703 -7.74 -6.41 -21.48
C LEU A 703 -7.47 -6.34 -19.97
N LEU A 704 -6.34 -5.75 -19.56
CA LEU A 704 -6.00 -5.57 -18.16
C LEU A 704 -7.04 -4.71 -17.43
N TRP A 705 -7.55 -3.65 -18.06
CA TRP A 705 -8.60 -2.81 -17.48
C TRP A 705 -9.89 -3.59 -17.25
N ILE A 706 -10.41 -4.29 -18.27
CA ILE A 706 -11.68 -5.01 -18.17
C ILE A 706 -11.56 -6.13 -17.13
N THR A 707 -10.51 -6.96 -17.24
CA THR A 707 -10.28 -8.08 -16.32
C THR A 707 -10.16 -7.61 -14.88
N SER A 708 -9.34 -6.60 -14.64
CA SER A 708 -9.12 -6.10 -13.28
C SER A 708 -10.35 -5.45 -12.67
N ASN A 709 -11.22 -4.79 -13.44
CA ASN A 709 -12.40 -4.11 -12.89
C ASN A 709 -13.70 -4.96 -12.91
N PHE A 710 -13.73 -6.10 -13.60
CA PHE A 710 -14.91 -6.97 -13.69
C PHE A 710 -14.74 -8.31 -12.95
N ILE A 711 -13.62 -9.01 -13.17
CA ILE A 711 -13.42 -10.37 -12.63
C ILE A 711 -13.46 -10.42 -11.10
N PRO A 712 -12.91 -9.43 -10.34
CA PRO A 712 -13.04 -9.46 -8.89
C PRO A 712 -14.48 -9.51 -8.40
N TYR A 713 -15.42 -8.84 -9.08
CA TYR A 713 -16.84 -8.93 -8.71
C TYR A 713 -17.44 -10.29 -9.04
N VAL A 714 -17.02 -10.95 -10.13
CA VAL A 714 -17.40 -12.33 -10.42
C VAL A 714 -16.91 -13.26 -9.30
N ILE A 715 -15.64 -13.16 -8.90
CA ILE A 715 -15.08 -14.00 -7.82
C ILE A 715 -15.81 -13.72 -6.50
N LEU A 716 -15.98 -12.46 -6.12
CA LEU A 716 -16.64 -12.08 -4.88
C LEU A 716 -18.10 -12.56 -4.82
N ALA A 717 -18.84 -12.42 -5.93
CA ALA A 717 -20.23 -12.85 -5.99
C ALA A 717 -20.35 -14.38 -5.96
N TYR A 718 -19.66 -15.10 -6.85
CA TYR A 718 -19.87 -16.54 -7.00
C TYR A 718 -19.11 -17.40 -5.99
N VAL A 719 -17.92 -16.97 -5.53
CA VAL A 719 -17.09 -17.73 -4.59
C VAL A 719 -17.38 -17.33 -3.15
N SER A 720 -17.40 -16.02 -2.86
CA SER A 720 -17.60 -15.51 -1.51
C SER A 720 -19.07 -15.21 -1.17
N ARG A 721 -20.00 -15.47 -2.10
CA ARG A 721 -21.44 -15.14 -1.97
C ARG A 721 -21.70 -13.71 -1.55
N ARG A 722 -20.82 -12.78 -1.94
CA ARG A 722 -20.90 -11.39 -1.52
C ARG A 722 -21.95 -10.65 -2.33
N TRP A 723 -22.72 -9.78 -1.67
CA TRP A 723 -23.61 -8.84 -2.36
C TRP A 723 -22.84 -7.95 -3.35
N VAL A 724 -23.35 -7.90 -4.58
CA VAL A 724 -22.83 -7.07 -5.67
C VAL A 724 -23.98 -6.43 -6.44
N TYR A 725 -23.72 -5.29 -7.06
CA TYR A 725 -24.74 -4.51 -7.76
C TYR A 725 -24.30 -4.16 -9.19
N PRO A 726 -25.22 -4.11 -10.17
CA PRO A 726 -24.88 -3.84 -11.57
C PRO A 726 -24.09 -2.55 -11.83
N PHE A 727 -24.29 -1.50 -11.02
CA PHE A 727 -23.54 -0.25 -11.17
C PHE A 727 -22.04 -0.40 -10.88
N TYR A 728 -21.61 -1.48 -10.22
CA TYR A 728 -20.19 -1.80 -10.07
C TYR A 728 -19.49 -2.00 -11.42
N PHE A 729 -20.24 -2.28 -12.49
CA PHE A 729 -19.73 -2.36 -13.85
C PHE A 729 -19.28 -1.00 -14.41
N CYS A 730 -19.66 0.13 -13.80
CA CYS A 730 -19.25 1.48 -14.24
C CYS A 730 -17.74 1.64 -14.39
N THR A 731 -16.94 1.04 -13.49
CA THR A 731 -15.47 1.09 -13.57
C THR A 731 -14.91 0.26 -14.73
N THR A 732 -15.67 -0.72 -15.26
CA THR A 732 -15.30 -1.56 -16.41
C THR A 732 -15.55 -0.85 -17.75
N LEU A 733 -16.56 0.03 -17.81
CA LEU A 733 -17.01 0.72 -19.03
C LEU A 733 -15.90 1.44 -19.83
N PRO A 734 -14.93 2.15 -19.21
CA PRO A 734 -13.84 2.75 -19.96
C PRO A 734 -13.07 1.74 -20.82
N GLY A 735 -12.77 0.56 -20.26
CA GLY A 735 -12.09 -0.52 -20.98
C GLY A 735 -12.93 -1.02 -22.15
N LEU A 736 -14.22 -1.23 -21.93
CA LEU A 736 -15.16 -1.68 -22.96
C LEU A 736 -15.24 -0.70 -24.13
N TYR A 737 -15.45 0.59 -23.86
CA TYR A 737 -15.58 1.62 -24.90
C TYR A 737 -14.25 1.98 -25.58
N MET A 738 -13.12 1.83 -24.89
CA MET A 738 -11.80 1.80 -25.54
C MET A 738 -11.69 0.63 -26.52
N GLY A 739 -12.11 -0.58 -26.11
CA GLY A 739 -12.13 -1.78 -26.95
C GLY A 739 -12.94 -1.64 -28.23
N ILE A 740 -14.22 -1.25 -28.12
CA ILE A 740 -15.11 -1.04 -29.27
C ILE A 740 -14.49 -0.04 -30.25
N SER A 741 -14.03 1.09 -29.73
CA SER A 741 -13.48 2.17 -30.55
C SER A 741 -12.16 1.79 -31.20
N GLN A 742 -11.31 1.04 -30.51
CA GLN A 742 -10.04 0.54 -31.04
C GLN A 742 -10.27 -0.42 -32.20
N CYS A 743 -11.18 -1.38 -32.02
CA CYS A 743 -11.48 -2.39 -33.04
C CYS A 743 -12.08 -1.77 -34.30
N LEU A 744 -12.96 -0.78 -34.15
CA LEU A 744 -13.76 -0.27 -35.27
C LEU A 744 -13.18 0.98 -35.94
N ALA A 745 -12.23 1.69 -35.32
CA ALA A 745 -11.66 2.92 -35.91
C ALA A 745 -10.69 2.67 -37.07
N TYR A 746 -10.30 1.43 -37.35
CA TYR A 746 -9.21 1.10 -38.29
C TYR A 746 -9.57 1.32 -39.77
N SER A 747 -10.75 0.88 -40.23
CA SER A 747 -11.16 0.93 -41.65
C SER A 747 -12.42 1.76 -41.89
N LYS A 748 -12.60 2.29 -43.12
CA LYS A 748 -13.82 3.05 -43.47
C LYS A 748 -15.12 2.26 -43.26
N LYS A 749 -15.13 0.97 -43.61
CA LYS A 749 -16.30 0.09 -43.41
C LYS A 749 -16.62 -0.11 -41.92
N LEU A 750 -15.60 -0.35 -41.10
CA LEU A 750 -15.77 -0.52 -39.65
C LEU A 750 -16.15 0.79 -38.95
N ARG A 751 -15.71 1.94 -39.48
CA ARG A 751 -16.16 3.25 -38.99
C ARG A 751 -17.64 3.48 -39.22
N ALA A 752 -18.22 2.97 -40.32
CA ALA A 752 -19.67 3.04 -40.52
C ALA A 752 -20.41 2.24 -39.43
N LEU A 753 -19.92 1.05 -39.08
CA LEU A 753 -20.45 0.28 -37.95
C LEU A 753 -20.30 1.03 -36.61
N LEU A 754 -19.15 1.67 -36.37
CA LEU A 754 -18.94 2.49 -35.17
C LEU A 754 -19.94 3.64 -35.07
N VAL A 755 -20.21 4.35 -36.17
CA VAL A 755 -21.23 5.41 -36.22
C VAL A 755 -22.62 4.86 -35.95
N SER A 756 -22.95 3.68 -36.48
CA SER A 756 -24.22 3.00 -36.18
C SER A 756 -24.34 2.66 -34.69
N LEU A 757 -23.29 2.12 -34.06
CA LEU A 757 -23.30 1.79 -32.62
C LEU A 757 -23.39 3.04 -31.75
N VAL A 758 -22.70 4.12 -32.11
CA VAL A 758 -22.84 5.43 -31.46
C VAL A 758 -24.27 5.94 -31.58
N SER A 759 -24.88 5.84 -32.76
CA SER A 759 -26.26 6.30 -32.98
C SER A 759 -27.25 5.50 -32.14
N LEU A 760 -27.08 4.17 -32.07
CA LEU A 760 -27.89 3.30 -31.20
C LEU A 760 -27.71 3.63 -29.72
N GLN A 761 -26.47 3.92 -29.28
CA GLN A 761 -26.19 4.35 -27.91
C GLN A 761 -26.89 5.67 -27.58
N ILE A 762 -26.86 6.65 -28.49
CA ILE A 762 -27.55 7.93 -28.32
C ILE A 762 -29.07 7.73 -28.24
N VAL A 763 -29.64 6.92 -29.13
CA VAL A 763 -31.08 6.59 -29.08
C VAL A 763 -31.42 5.92 -27.74
N TRP A 764 -30.62 4.93 -27.31
CA TRP A 764 -30.81 4.28 -26.01
C TRP A 764 -30.74 5.26 -24.84
N PHE A 765 -29.77 6.17 -24.88
CA PHE A 765 -29.62 7.24 -23.89
C PHE A 765 -30.84 8.16 -23.84
N ILE A 766 -31.36 8.58 -25.00
CA ILE A 766 -32.57 9.42 -25.08
C ILE A 766 -33.78 8.67 -24.54
N LEU A 767 -33.94 7.40 -24.91
CA LEU A 767 -35.03 6.56 -24.43
C LEU A 767 -35.01 6.42 -22.91
N TRP A 768 -33.83 6.25 -22.31
CA TRP A 768 -33.66 6.04 -20.86
C TRP A 768 -33.21 7.28 -20.09
N PHE A 769 -33.25 8.46 -20.70
CA PHE A 769 -32.79 9.70 -20.08
C PHE A 769 -33.57 9.99 -18.79
N PRO A 770 -32.89 10.33 -17.69
CA PRO A 770 -33.58 10.68 -16.44
C PRO A 770 -34.35 11.99 -16.63
N ILE A 771 -35.62 12.01 -16.17
CA ILE A 771 -36.62 13.08 -16.33
C ILE A 771 -37.33 12.99 -17.69
N ARG A 772 -38.48 12.32 -17.69
CA ARG A 772 -39.36 12.19 -18.86
C ARG A 772 -40.57 13.12 -18.70
N PRO A 773 -40.97 13.86 -19.75
CA PRO A 773 -42.23 14.58 -19.74
C PRO A 773 -43.43 13.63 -19.85
N ILE A 774 -44.53 14.06 -19.26
CA ILE A 774 -45.87 13.45 -19.35
C ILE A 774 -46.24 13.26 -20.83
N LEU A 775 -46.57 12.02 -21.22
CA LEU A 775 -47.32 11.72 -22.45
C LEU A 775 -48.81 11.61 -22.13
#